data_AF-A0A0C3S1F9-F1
#
_entry.id   AF-A0A0C3S1F9-F1
#
_cell.length_a   1.000
_cell.length_b   1.000
_cell.length_c   1.000
_cell.angle_alpha   90.00
_cell.angle_beta   90.00
_cell.angle_gamma   90.00
#
_symmetry.space_group_name_H-M   'P 1'
#
loop_
_entity.id
_entity.type
_entity.pdbx_description
1 polymer ?
#
loop_
_entity_poly.entity_id
_entity_poly.type
_entity_poly.pdbx_seq_one_letter_code
_entity_poly.pdbx_strand_id
1 'polypeptide(L)'
;MYSKVFLKPHCEPAAPASLPLFQPQLVQGGRPDGYWVEAFPPHVASNKYPNIIGYGLGTSVQKSDVQMFINPFSETSDSSEWRPVTLAQLDFPVTMHYADISGNGLNDVIISDRYGPSMDDIWQDDGGRVNWLENPGDNSGNWKIRRIGNSPAMHRLKAGHFTRKDRVQIVAVPIITKSSDLSTPAPVIIYTAPADPKTHQGDWPAETVWTRLLVHEVFVVPSDKTDGVMPFDQIVLAGADGVDVLWFDSRDWQKFKVGNGLHPTPDNPFYGAGSVSVGRVGNDYAGYICCAEAFHGNTVSVYTKAAGAPHGIVHAQWTRHELTDFAPLNAKHTGSIHQVVCADIDGDGEDEFLVAMMGSDPADFERTGFKVVTDKVNGKFSMTKISNISAGRIATANFHSESSEVDIATISYSVPGYFESPNPSINVLFSTGILAEKLDEEVSFRVVRAGSTRFKTEMEFLDVSGRKMTLVVLPPHTSFPVKAKISGVKVMAGTVRWGDLEKVPAIRLFERETMVVSSGHLISGEEGAIFVLFKPSTTSGKAPFSTMDQLVAHNIFPRTVPTDVRAMTFPWVKVENRPWAHGRFKNLEFYNLVGFHVRFADDSMEELAHVQLWTAGIGVSAGFHNHVEKSFCEIHACIVNGTGKGGMRWATVADQDFDPSRPDLSKTELIIVPDMYEHGPLWRAGPDGYPLLRMNDTIDYPWHAWLAGDGSPQPQSFDVWVAFEFPSFETYASPKPEMVIAPGQYIIKFTNPIDTFLSLRDEDPTDGAQVVGLLGEHSPPQRWNVSRVPGTDMYEIANSVTGSLLCAQWPPIDNQLMVGTHSPANMGLTSRWAVSKNADGDISFRLASAPEQVHLFLSVAALKEQGALEVPVVLRSANGVEQPSWSLVPA
;
A
#
# COMPACT_ATOMS: atom_id res chain seq x y z
N MET A 1 2.81 -19.82 -19.18
CA MET A 1 1.98 -18.66 -19.60
C MET A 1 2.13 -17.59 -18.54
N TYR A 2 2.55 -16.38 -18.89
CA TYR A 2 2.81 -15.29 -17.94
C TYR A 2 1.55 -14.92 -17.16
N SER A 3 1.60 -14.96 -15.83
CA SER A 3 0.77 -14.06 -15.03
C SER A 3 1.56 -12.78 -14.79
N LYS A 4 1.26 -11.73 -15.56
CA LYS A 4 0.94 -10.48 -14.87
C LYS A 4 -0.15 -10.85 -13.85
N VAL A 5 0.04 -10.49 -12.58
CA VAL A 5 -1.04 -10.54 -11.60
C VAL A 5 -2.03 -9.46 -12.03
N PHE A 6 -2.87 -9.76 -13.02
CA PHE A 6 -4.02 -8.93 -13.32
C PHE A 6 -5.04 -9.26 -12.24
N LEU A 7 -4.98 -8.54 -11.14
CA LEU A 7 -6.05 -8.57 -10.17
C LEU A 7 -7.28 -8.00 -10.84
N LYS A 8 -8.42 -8.68 -10.64
CA LYS A 8 -9.68 -8.01 -10.85
C LYS A 8 -9.79 -6.94 -9.75
N PRO A 9 -10.19 -5.70 -10.07
CA PRO A 9 -10.43 -4.69 -9.06
C PRO A 9 -11.43 -5.23 -8.05
N HIS A 10 -11.07 -5.20 -6.77
CA HIS A 10 -11.88 -5.79 -5.71
C HIS A 10 -13.03 -4.88 -5.25
N CYS A 11 -13.06 -3.62 -5.68
CA CYS A 11 -14.15 -2.67 -5.58
C CYS A 11 -13.70 -1.40 -6.32
N GLU A 12 -14.60 -0.65 -6.96
CA GLU A 12 -14.35 0.78 -7.23
C GLU A 12 -14.41 1.50 -5.87
N PRO A 13 -13.29 2.01 -5.32
CA PRO A 13 -13.32 2.75 -4.08
C PRO A 13 -13.71 4.21 -4.35
N ALA A 14 -14.45 4.83 -3.42
CA ALA A 14 -14.75 6.26 -3.49
C ALA A 14 -13.50 7.15 -3.31
N ALA A 15 -12.40 6.61 -2.76
CA ALA A 15 -11.15 7.33 -2.52
C ALA A 15 -10.04 6.91 -3.51
N PRO A 16 -9.18 7.84 -3.98
CA PRO A 16 -7.99 7.50 -4.76
C PRO A 16 -7.06 6.52 -4.02
N ALA A 17 -6.44 5.60 -4.76
CA ALA A 17 -5.42 4.73 -4.19
C ALA A 17 -4.11 5.49 -3.93
N SER A 18 -3.40 5.09 -2.89
CA SER A 18 -2.05 5.59 -2.58
C SER A 18 -1.02 4.51 -2.83
N LEU A 19 0.13 4.92 -3.38
CA LEU A 19 1.29 4.03 -3.54
C LEU A 19 1.65 3.32 -2.21
N PRO A 20 2.07 2.05 -2.27
CA PRO A 20 2.60 1.35 -1.11
C PRO A 20 3.96 1.92 -0.68
N LEU A 21 4.44 1.48 0.49
CA LEU A 21 5.82 1.68 0.89
C LEU A 21 6.70 0.62 0.23
N PHE A 22 8.01 0.87 0.18
CA PHE A 22 8.97 -0.06 -0.38
C PHE A 22 10.11 -0.34 0.60
N GLN A 23 10.29 -1.60 0.98
CA GLN A 23 11.46 -2.07 1.75
C GLN A 23 12.56 -2.49 0.77
N PRO A 24 13.66 -1.71 0.64
CA PRO A 24 14.76 -2.09 -0.23
C PRO A 24 15.55 -3.26 0.35
N GLN A 25 16.04 -4.14 -0.54
CA GLN A 25 17.01 -5.18 -0.25
C GLN A 25 18.01 -5.28 -1.40
N LEU A 26 19.30 -5.31 -1.05
CA LEU A 26 20.37 -5.61 -2.00
C LEU A 26 20.38 -7.12 -2.27
N VAL A 27 20.04 -7.50 -3.51
CA VAL A 27 20.10 -8.90 -3.98
C VAL A 27 21.54 -9.30 -4.24
N GLN A 28 22.29 -8.43 -4.92
CA GLN A 28 23.71 -8.61 -5.19
C GLN A 28 24.39 -7.26 -5.43
N GLY A 29 25.48 -6.98 -4.69
CA GLY A 29 26.31 -5.79 -4.89
C GLY A 29 27.64 -6.08 -5.56
N GLY A 30 28.34 -5.01 -5.96
CA GLY A 30 29.73 -5.09 -6.45
C GLY A 30 29.88 -5.90 -7.74
N ARG A 31 28.87 -5.86 -8.62
CA ARG A 31 28.94 -6.54 -9.91
C ARG A 31 29.96 -5.85 -10.83
N PRO A 32 30.63 -6.61 -11.73
CA PRO A 32 31.53 -6.02 -12.72
C PRO A 32 30.78 -5.17 -13.77
N ASP A 33 29.51 -5.50 -14.02
CA ASP A 33 28.64 -4.88 -15.02
C ASP A 33 27.15 -5.11 -14.70
N GLY A 34 26.24 -4.56 -15.51
CA GLY A 34 24.80 -4.78 -15.36
C GLY A 34 23.98 -4.31 -16.55
N TYR A 35 22.99 -5.11 -16.95
CA TYR A 35 22.15 -4.82 -18.11
C TYR A 35 20.74 -5.40 -18.02
N TRP A 36 20.61 -6.69 -17.69
CA TRP A 36 19.32 -7.39 -17.67
C TRP A 36 18.97 -7.88 -16.27
N VAL A 37 17.69 -7.73 -15.92
CA VAL A 37 17.05 -8.37 -14.77
C VAL A 37 15.69 -8.92 -15.20
N GLU A 38 15.33 -10.11 -14.76
CA GLU A 38 14.07 -10.77 -15.08
C GLU A 38 13.52 -11.48 -13.83
N ALA A 39 12.21 -11.38 -13.60
CA ALA A 39 11.51 -12.24 -12.65
C ALA A 39 11.32 -13.62 -13.28
N PHE A 40 11.91 -14.66 -12.70
CA PHE A 40 11.95 -16.01 -13.26
C PHE A 40 11.26 -17.03 -12.33
N PRO A 41 9.99 -17.40 -12.61
CA PRO A 41 9.33 -18.50 -11.93
C PRO A 41 9.86 -19.82 -12.47
N PRO A 42 10.48 -20.70 -11.66
CA PRO A 42 11.02 -21.98 -12.17
C PRO A 42 9.91 -22.95 -12.62
N HIS A 43 8.69 -22.81 -12.11
CA HIS A 43 7.53 -23.63 -12.45
C HIS A 43 6.44 -22.81 -13.14
N VAL A 44 5.81 -23.34 -14.19
CA VAL A 44 4.72 -22.65 -14.91
C VAL A 44 3.47 -22.48 -14.04
N ALA A 45 3.24 -23.43 -13.13
CA ALA A 45 2.03 -23.47 -12.31
C ALA A 45 2.04 -22.44 -11.16
N SER A 46 3.19 -21.84 -10.85
CA SER A 46 3.31 -20.85 -9.78
C SER A 46 4.14 -19.66 -10.25
N ASN A 47 3.56 -18.46 -10.19
CA ASN A 47 4.27 -17.21 -10.41
C ASN A 47 4.58 -16.47 -9.10
N LYS A 48 4.42 -17.15 -7.95
CA LYS A 48 4.71 -16.60 -6.63
C LYS A 48 6.16 -16.85 -6.25
N TYR A 49 6.78 -15.87 -5.59
CA TYR A 49 8.19 -15.89 -5.18
C TYR A 49 9.14 -16.32 -6.31
N PRO A 50 9.05 -15.73 -7.51
CA PRO A 50 9.96 -16.10 -8.57
C PRO A 50 11.40 -15.80 -8.16
N ASN A 51 12.34 -16.56 -8.71
CA ASN A 51 13.75 -16.22 -8.66
C ASN A 51 14.00 -14.94 -9.47
N ILE A 52 15.19 -14.39 -9.34
CA ILE A 52 15.65 -13.29 -10.22
C ILE A 52 16.73 -13.85 -11.14
N ILE A 53 16.70 -13.54 -12.44
CA ILE A 53 17.87 -13.75 -13.31
C ILE A 53 18.48 -12.38 -13.61
N GLY A 54 19.80 -12.25 -13.48
CA GLY A 54 20.50 -11.00 -13.78
C GLY A 54 21.90 -11.20 -14.35
N TYR A 55 22.28 -10.32 -15.27
CA TYR A 55 23.59 -10.32 -15.95
C TYR A 55 23.90 -8.97 -16.61
N GLY A 56 25.16 -8.76 -16.99
CA GLY A 56 25.58 -7.70 -17.92
C GLY A 56 26.07 -8.27 -19.26
N LEU A 57 26.67 -7.45 -20.12
CA LEU A 57 27.15 -7.90 -21.43
C LEU A 57 28.46 -8.68 -21.33
N GLY A 58 29.21 -8.57 -20.23
CA GLY A 58 30.60 -8.98 -20.19
C GLY A 58 31.48 -8.11 -21.09
N THR A 59 32.66 -8.61 -21.42
CA THR A 59 33.65 -7.92 -22.25
C THR A 59 34.36 -8.91 -23.18
N SER A 60 35.23 -8.42 -24.05
CA SER A 60 36.05 -9.27 -24.93
C SER A 60 37.03 -10.18 -24.15
N VAL A 61 37.30 -9.87 -22.89
CA VAL A 61 38.21 -10.63 -22.03
C VAL A 61 37.49 -11.44 -20.94
N GLN A 62 36.22 -11.13 -20.66
CA GLN A 62 35.44 -11.78 -19.62
C GLN A 62 34.02 -12.10 -20.12
N LYS A 63 33.69 -13.38 -20.17
CA LYS A 63 32.32 -13.84 -20.43
C LYS A 63 31.38 -13.37 -19.32
N SER A 64 30.13 -13.13 -19.67
CA SER A 64 29.09 -12.78 -18.72
C SER A 64 28.50 -14.02 -18.08
N ASP A 65 28.43 -14.00 -16.74
CA ASP A 65 27.72 -15.01 -15.98
C ASP A 65 26.22 -14.71 -16.01
N VAL A 66 25.43 -15.60 -16.60
CA VAL A 66 23.97 -15.58 -16.53
C VAL A 66 23.57 -16.20 -15.20
N GLN A 67 23.27 -15.37 -14.20
CA GLN A 67 23.04 -15.82 -12.82
C GLN A 67 21.56 -15.84 -12.49
N MET A 68 21.09 -16.97 -11.96
CA MET A 68 19.81 -17.08 -11.26
C MET A 68 20.03 -16.94 -9.76
N PHE A 69 19.36 -15.97 -9.15
CA PHE A 69 19.34 -15.71 -7.73
C PHE A 69 18.12 -16.40 -7.12
N ILE A 70 18.38 -17.40 -6.29
CA ILE A 70 17.32 -18.17 -5.62
C ILE A 70 16.60 -17.27 -4.63
N ASN A 71 15.29 -17.20 -4.75
CA ASN A 71 14.46 -16.37 -3.89
C ASN A 71 14.37 -16.98 -2.49
N PRO A 72 14.89 -16.31 -1.45
CA PRO A 72 14.90 -16.86 -0.08
C PRO A 72 13.48 -17.07 0.48
N PHE A 73 12.48 -16.33 0.03
CA PHE A 73 11.10 -16.41 0.50
C PHE A 73 10.33 -17.60 -0.09
N SER A 74 10.85 -18.19 -1.17
CA SER A 74 10.32 -19.45 -1.73
C SER A 74 10.72 -20.68 -0.90
N GLU A 75 11.78 -20.56 -0.09
CA GLU A 75 12.29 -21.63 0.76
C GLU A 75 11.82 -21.44 2.22
N THR A 76 11.72 -22.56 2.96
CA THR A 76 11.42 -22.57 4.41
C THR A 76 12.62 -22.20 5.29
N SER A 77 13.73 -21.77 4.69
CA SER A 77 14.95 -21.30 5.36
C SER A 77 14.70 -20.00 6.15
N ASP A 78 15.49 -19.70 7.18
CA ASP A 78 15.44 -18.41 7.89
C ASP A 78 16.32 -17.32 7.23
N SER A 79 16.96 -17.64 6.10
CA SER A 79 17.86 -16.70 5.41
C SER A 79 17.12 -15.63 4.62
N SER A 80 17.70 -14.43 4.54
CA SER A 80 17.31 -13.35 3.63
C SER A 80 18.25 -13.25 2.41
N GLU A 81 19.19 -14.19 2.26
CA GLU A 81 20.24 -14.18 1.24
C GLU A 81 19.74 -14.73 -0.10
N TRP A 82 20.04 -14.01 -1.17
CA TRP A 82 19.77 -14.42 -2.55
C TRP A 82 20.95 -15.21 -3.10
N ARG A 83 20.91 -16.53 -2.98
CA ARG A 83 22.02 -17.39 -3.40
C ARG A 83 22.14 -17.41 -4.94
N PRO A 84 23.31 -17.06 -5.52
CA PRO A 84 23.51 -17.10 -6.96
C PRO A 84 23.77 -18.53 -7.47
N VAL A 85 23.21 -18.85 -8.63
CA VAL A 85 23.46 -20.07 -9.41
C VAL A 85 23.78 -19.65 -10.85
N THR A 86 24.99 -19.91 -11.31
CA THR A 86 25.37 -19.60 -12.71
C THR A 86 24.75 -20.62 -13.65
N LEU A 87 23.82 -20.17 -14.48
CA LEU A 87 23.13 -21.00 -15.48
C LEU A 87 24.00 -21.24 -16.71
N ALA A 88 24.72 -20.22 -17.16
CA ALA A 88 25.64 -20.27 -18.30
C ALA A 88 26.67 -19.13 -18.24
N GLN A 89 27.78 -19.30 -18.95
CA GLN A 89 28.76 -18.24 -19.20
C GLN A 89 28.81 -17.94 -20.70
N LEU A 90 28.34 -16.76 -21.09
CA LEU A 90 28.07 -16.42 -22.48
C LEU A 90 28.89 -15.21 -22.94
N ASP A 91 29.21 -15.18 -24.23
CA ASP A 91 29.86 -14.04 -24.87
C ASP A 91 28.79 -13.01 -25.23
N PHE A 92 28.82 -11.81 -24.63
CA PHE A 92 27.90 -10.71 -24.97
C PHE A 92 26.41 -11.10 -25.01
N PRO A 93 25.84 -11.65 -23.91
CA PRO A 93 24.40 -11.85 -23.81
C PRO A 93 23.69 -10.50 -23.73
N VAL A 94 22.50 -10.43 -24.32
CA VAL A 94 21.70 -9.19 -24.36
C VAL A 94 20.33 -9.43 -23.76
N THR A 95 19.43 -10.10 -24.49
CA THR A 95 18.03 -10.25 -24.10
C THR A 95 17.74 -11.67 -23.65
N MET A 96 16.79 -11.82 -22.74
CA MET A 96 16.27 -13.13 -22.39
C MET A 96 14.74 -13.10 -22.19
N HIS A 97 14.15 -14.29 -22.21
CA HIS A 97 12.79 -14.55 -21.75
C HIS A 97 12.69 -16.01 -21.31
N TYR A 98 11.51 -16.49 -20.93
CA TYR A 98 11.34 -17.88 -20.56
C TYR A 98 10.02 -18.45 -21.06
N ALA A 99 9.97 -19.77 -21.16
CA ALA A 99 8.76 -20.55 -21.44
C ALA A 99 9.02 -22.02 -21.13
N ASP A 100 7.97 -22.81 -20.92
CA ASP A 100 8.08 -24.27 -20.86
C ASP A 100 8.19 -24.84 -22.27
N ILE A 101 9.43 -24.94 -22.77
CA ILE A 101 9.74 -25.44 -24.11
C ILE A 101 9.57 -26.96 -24.13
N SER A 102 9.97 -27.63 -23.06
CA SER A 102 9.95 -29.08 -22.98
C SER A 102 8.58 -29.70 -22.66
N GLY A 103 7.60 -28.89 -22.28
CA GLY A 103 6.24 -29.31 -21.91
C GLY A 103 6.17 -30.05 -20.58
N ASN A 104 7.14 -29.84 -19.68
CA ASN A 104 7.27 -30.55 -18.41
C ASN A 104 6.81 -29.74 -17.19
N GLY A 105 6.25 -28.54 -17.41
CA GLY A 105 5.81 -27.63 -16.35
C GLY A 105 6.93 -26.79 -15.73
N LEU A 106 8.16 -26.88 -16.24
CA LEU A 106 9.29 -26.06 -15.81
C LEU A 106 9.57 -24.99 -16.86
N ASN A 107 9.83 -23.76 -16.42
CA ASN A 107 10.25 -22.72 -17.35
C ASN A 107 11.72 -22.94 -17.73
N ASP A 108 11.97 -22.98 -19.03
CA ASP A 108 13.29 -22.95 -19.64
C ASP A 108 13.67 -21.49 -19.96
N VAL A 109 14.97 -21.16 -19.93
CA VAL A 109 15.44 -19.81 -20.29
C VAL A 109 15.71 -19.75 -21.79
N ILE A 110 15.27 -18.68 -22.45
CA ILE A 110 15.57 -18.35 -23.84
C ILE A 110 16.44 -17.09 -23.82
N ILE A 111 17.59 -17.10 -24.50
CA ILE A 111 18.56 -16.01 -24.40
C ILE A 111 19.22 -15.74 -25.76
N SER A 112 19.52 -14.47 -26.03
CA SER A 112 20.43 -14.09 -27.12
C SER A 112 21.84 -13.82 -26.61
N ASP A 113 22.82 -14.25 -27.38
CA ASP A 113 24.24 -13.99 -27.13
C ASP A 113 25.03 -13.83 -28.42
N ARG A 114 26.35 -13.70 -28.29
CA ARG A 114 27.27 -13.42 -29.40
C ARG A 114 26.89 -12.14 -30.16
N TYR A 115 26.39 -11.12 -29.45
CA TYR A 115 26.00 -9.84 -30.04
C TYR A 115 27.22 -9.08 -30.60
N GLY A 116 28.30 -9.06 -29.80
CA GLY A 116 29.43 -8.14 -29.94
C GLY A 116 29.41 -7.10 -28.81
N PRO A 117 30.46 -6.27 -28.64
CA PRO A 117 30.51 -5.33 -27.52
C PRO A 117 29.63 -4.07 -27.72
N SER A 118 29.28 -3.70 -28.95
CA SER A 118 28.48 -2.49 -29.22
C SER A 118 27.85 -2.51 -30.61
N MET A 119 27.00 -1.52 -30.91
CA MET A 119 26.43 -1.30 -32.25
C MET A 119 27.50 -0.99 -33.32
N ASP A 120 28.71 -0.60 -32.94
CA ASP A 120 29.84 -0.39 -33.85
C ASP A 120 30.70 -1.65 -34.07
N ASP A 121 30.44 -2.73 -33.32
CA ASP A 121 31.20 -3.98 -33.37
C ASP A 121 30.25 -5.18 -33.25
N ILE A 122 29.51 -5.44 -34.33
CA ILE A 122 28.56 -6.53 -34.44
C ILE A 122 29.24 -7.77 -35.01
N TRP A 123 29.08 -8.90 -34.33
CA TRP A 123 29.53 -10.19 -34.84
C TRP A 123 28.62 -10.68 -35.97
N GLN A 124 29.21 -11.12 -37.09
CA GLN A 124 28.49 -11.48 -38.32
C GLN A 124 28.25 -13.00 -38.44
N ASP A 125 29.29 -13.79 -38.72
CA ASP A 125 29.16 -15.17 -39.24
C ASP A 125 28.48 -16.19 -38.28
N ASP A 126 28.56 -15.97 -36.96
CA ASP A 126 27.78 -16.71 -35.95
C ASP A 126 27.33 -15.79 -34.79
N GLY A 127 27.12 -14.51 -35.11
CA GLY A 127 26.67 -13.51 -34.15
C GLY A 127 25.16 -13.46 -34.01
N GLY A 128 24.70 -12.81 -32.92
CA GLY A 128 23.29 -12.68 -32.57
C GLY A 128 22.56 -14.03 -32.51
N ARG A 129 23.18 -14.99 -31.82
CA ARG A 129 22.67 -16.33 -31.64
C ARG A 129 21.50 -16.31 -30.65
N VAL A 130 20.50 -17.14 -30.88
CA VAL A 130 19.39 -17.41 -29.96
C VAL A 130 19.49 -18.85 -29.49
N ASN A 131 19.48 -19.05 -28.18
CA ASN A 131 19.52 -20.37 -27.55
C ASN A 131 18.41 -20.52 -26.51
N TRP A 132 18.12 -21.76 -26.13
CA TRP A 132 17.42 -22.07 -24.90
C TRP A 132 18.27 -22.93 -23.97
N LEU A 133 18.07 -22.75 -22.67
CA LEU A 133 18.73 -23.44 -21.58
C LEU A 133 17.69 -24.32 -20.90
N GLU A 134 17.90 -25.62 -20.98
CA GLU A 134 17.00 -26.65 -20.46
C GLU A 134 17.04 -26.65 -18.92
N ASN A 135 15.89 -26.37 -18.30
CA ASN A 135 15.74 -26.41 -16.85
C ASN A 135 15.80 -27.87 -16.36
N PRO A 136 16.78 -28.23 -15.52
CA PRO A 136 16.97 -29.61 -15.07
C PRO A 136 15.93 -30.07 -14.03
N GLY A 137 15.12 -29.16 -13.50
CA GLY A 137 14.15 -29.44 -12.42
C GLY A 137 14.75 -29.36 -11.02
N ASP A 138 15.97 -28.86 -10.90
CA ASP A 138 16.64 -28.58 -9.63
C ASP A 138 17.42 -27.25 -9.70
N ASN A 139 18.03 -26.86 -8.58
CA ASN A 139 18.83 -25.64 -8.48
C ASN A 139 20.29 -25.85 -8.91
N SER A 140 20.58 -26.80 -9.80
CA SER A 140 21.91 -26.96 -10.38
C SER A 140 22.22 -25.86 -11.39
N GLY A 141 23.50 -25.47 -11.48
CA GLY A 141 23.99 -24.53 -12.49
C GLY A 141 24.37 -25.22 -13.80
N ASN A 142 24.88 -24.45 -14.76
CA ASN A 142 25.37 -24.95 -16.06
C ASN A 142 24.32 -25.74 -16.85
N TRP A 143 23.17 -25.11 -17.08
CA TRP A 143 22.06 -25.72 -17.81
C TRP A 143 22.44 -26.06 -19.25
N LYS A 144 21.78 -27.09 -19.80
CA LYS A 144 22.08 -27.57 -21.14
C LYS A 144 21.62 -26.56 -22.18
N ILE A 145 22.57 -25.97 -22.90
CA ILE A 145 22.32 -24.98 -23.95
C ILE A 145 22.01 -25.66 -25.28
N ARG A 146 20.98 -25.19 -25.98
CA ARG A 146 20.55 -25.69 -27.28
C ARG A 146 20.23 -24.52 -28.21
N ARG A 147 20.72 -24.62 -29.44
CA ARG A 147 20.54 -23.57 -30.45
C ARG A 147 19.10 -23.52 -30.95
N ILE A 148 18.58 -22.30 -31.15
CA ILE A 148 17.32 -22.01 -31.83
C ILE A 148 17.60 -21.45 -33.24
N GLY A 149 18.54 -20.50 -33.34
CA GLY A 149 18.91 -19.88 -34.62
C GLY A 149 19.88 -18.73 -34.42
N ASN A 150 20.11 -17.93 -35.45
CA ASN A 150 20.88 -16.69 -35.34
C ASN A 150 20.44 -15.63 -36.35
N SER A 151 20.68 -14.37 -36.00
CA SER A 151 20.66 -13.22 -36.91
C SER A 151 21.59 -12.14 -36.33
N PRO A 152 22.56 -11.59 -37.10
CA PRO A 152 23.52 -10.62 -36.57
C PRO A 152 22.86 -9.49 -35.79
N ALA A 153 23.49 -9.07 -34.69
CA ALA A 153 23.00 -8.04 -33.78
C ALA A 153 21.63 -8.33 -33.11
N MET A 154 21.26 -9.60 -32.92
CA MET A 154 20.07 -10.00 -32.16
C MET A 154 20.02 -9.31 -30.79
N HIS A 155 18.95 -8.54 -30.53
CA HIS A 155 18.95 -7.56 -29.44
C HIS A 155 17.73 -7.64 -28.51
N ARG A 156 16.54 -8.03 -29.00
CA ARG A 156 15.35 -8.27 -28.17
C ARG A 156 14.60 -9.53 -28.61
N LEU A 157 14.05 -10.25 -27.64
CA LEU A 157 13.21 -11.42 -27.89
C LEU A 157 12.15 -11.59 -26.81
N LYS A 158 11.04 -12.22 -27.19
CA LYS A 158 9.96 -12.63 -26.28
C LYS A 158 9.38 -13.96 -26.75
N ALA A 159 9.02 -14.80 -25.78
CA ALA A 159 8.33 -16.06 -25.99
C ALA A 159 6.81 -15.87 -25.90
N GLY A 160 6.06 -16.65 -26.67
CA GLY A 160 4.60 -16.61 -26.69
C GLY A 160 3.99 -17.58 -27.69
N HIS A 161 2.72 -17.32 -28.03
CA HIS A 161 1.92 -18.07 -29.00
C HIS A 161 1.38 -17.10 -30.05
N PHE A 162 2.12 -16.93 -31.14
CA PHE A 162 1.86 -15.88 -32.13
C PHE A 162 1.04 -16.36 -33.32
N THR A 163 1.20 -17.63 -33.73
CA THR A 163 0.43 -18.23 -34.84
C THR A 163 -0.17 -19.59 -34.48
N ARG A 164 0.24 -20.18 -33.36
CA ARG A 164 -0.26 -21.46 -32.84
C ARG A 164 -0.12 -21.56 -31.32
N LYS A 165 -0.95 -22.38 -30.66
CA LYS A 165 -0.97 -22.54 -29.19
C LYS A 165 -0.36 -23.85 -28.69
N ASP A 166 -0.15 -24.82 -29.56
CA ASP A 166 0.35 -26.15 -29.20
C ASP A 166 1.88 -26.24 -29.13
N ARG A 167 2.59 -25.15 -29.47
CA ARG A 167 4.05 -25.03 -29.44
C ARG A 167 4.44 -23.64 -28.95
N VAL A 168 5.54 -23.57 -28.21
CA VAL A 168 6.21 -22.31 -27.87
C VAL A 168 6.76 -21.68 -29.15
N GLN A 169 6.59 -20.37 -29.27
CA GLN A 169 7.18 -19.56 -30.33
C GLN A 169 7.96 -18.40 -29.72
N ILE A 170 8.91 -17.87 -30.49
CA ILE A 170 9.81 -16.80 -30.04
C ILE A 170 9.84 -15.73 -31.13
N VAL A 171 9.41 -14.52 -30.81
CA VAL A 171 9.71 -13.35 -31.61
C VAL A 171 11.10 -12.85 -31.23
N ALA A 172 11.96 -12.65 -32.22
CA ALA A 172 13.34 -12.24 -32.02
C ALA A 172 13.71 -11.18 -33.07
N VAL A 173 14.29 -10.07 -32.62
CA VAL A 173 14.54 -8.89 -33.45
C VAL A 173 15.94 -8.34 -33.20
N PRO A 174 16.79 -8.25 -34.24
CA PRO A 174 18.02 -7.47 -34.19
C PRO A 174 17.74 -5.97 -34.16
N ILE A 175 18.62 -5.21 -33.50
CA ILE A 175 18.51 -3.74 -33.52
C ILE A 175 19.06 -3.14 -34.82
N ILE A 176 20.14 -3.71 -35.34
CA ILE A 176 20.80 -3.37 -36.61
C ILE A 176 21.16 -4.66 -37.34
N THR A 177 21.80 -4.58 -38.52
CA THR A 177 22.22 -5.77 -39.27
C THR A 177 23.74 -5.92 -39.37
N LYS A 178 24.49 -4.85 -39.17
CA LYS A 178 25.96 -4.83 -39.16
C LYS A 178 26.50 -3.62 -38.41
N SER A 179 27.79 -3.67 -38.07
CA SER A 179 28.50 -2.59 -37.38
C SER A 179 28.23 -1.22 -38.01
N SER A 180 27.83 -0.27 -37.16
CA SER A 180 27.57 1.14 -37.47
C SER A 180 26.51 1.39 -38.55
N ASP A 181 25.70 0.39 -38.92
CA ASP A 181 24.60 0.56 -39.86
C ASP A 181 23.28 0.80 -39.12
N LEU A 182 22.98 2.07 -38.90
CA LEU A 182 21.77 2.52 -38.22
C LEU A 182 20.57 2.69 -39.16
N SER A 183 20.73 2.35 -40.45
CA SER A 183 19.79 2.72 -41.52
C SER A 183 19.14 1.52 -42.22
N THR A 184 19.74 0.34 -42.13
CA THR A 184 19.18 -0.88 -42.71
C THR A 184 18.18 -1.53 -41.75
N PRO A 185 16.91 -1.75 -42.16
CA PRO A 185 15.92 -2.39 -41.31
C PRO A 185 16.28 -3.87 -41.06
N ALA A 186 16.13 -4.30 -39.82
CA ALA A 186 16.37 -5.67 -39.38
C ALA A 186 15.10 -6.53 -39.47
N PRO A 187 15.22 -7.86 -39.62
CA PRO A 187 14.07 -8.77 -39.68
C PRO A 187 13.41 -8.95 -38.31
N VAL A 188 12.07 -9.00 -38.30
CA VAL A 188 11.26 -9.50 -37.18
C VAL A 188 11.03 -10.98 -37.42
N ILE A 189 11.68 -11.83 -36.63
CA ILE A 189 11.73 -13.29 -36.86
C ILE A 189 10.85 -14.00 -35.85
N ILE A 190 10.04 -14.96 -36.30
CA ILE A 190 9.32 -15.91 -35.45
C ILE A 190 9.96 -17.29 -35.56
N TYR A 191 10.59 -17.75 -34.48
CA TYR A 191 11.06 -19.12 -34.34
C TYR A 191 9.96 -19.99 -33.70
N THR A 192 9.75 -21.20 -34.21
CA THR A 192 8.73 -22.13 -33.68
C THR A 192 9.39 -23.40 -33.16
N ALA A 193 9.07 -23.81 -31.93
CA ALA A 193 9.61 -25.03 -31.35
C ALA A 193 9.27 -26.25 -32.24
N PRO A 194 10.25 -27.12 -32.54
CA PRO A 194 9.98 -28.38 -33.23
C PRO A 194 9.14 -29.30 -32.32
N ALA A 195 8.67 -30.43 -32.88
CA ALA A 195 7.86 -31.37 -32.10
C ALA A 195 8.58 -31.94 -30.87
N ASP A 196 9.89 -32.17 -30.98
CA ASP A 196 10.77 -32.53 -29.87
C ASP A 196 12.00 -31.61 -29.85
N PRO A 197 11.99 -30.54 -29.03
CA PRO A 197 13.09 -29.60 -28.94
C PRO A 197 14.36 -30.19 -28.31
N LYS A 198 14.29 -31.34 -27.62
CA LYS A 198 15.45 -31.95 -26.94
C LYS A 198 16.32 -32.76 -27.89
N THR A 199 15.75 -33.29 -28.97
CA THR A 199 16.45 -34.13 -29.95
C THR A 199 16.67 -33.45 -31.29
N HIS A 200 15.99 -32.33 -31.56
CA HIS A 200 16.15 -31.56 -32.79
C HIS A 200 17.61 -31.15 -33.02
N GLN A 201 18.10 -31.39 -34.25
CA GLN A 201 19.43 -30.98 -34.69
C GLN A 201 19.30 -29.82 -35.67
N GLY A 202 20.08 -28.76 -35.44
CA GLY A 202 20.05 -27.54 -36.25
C GLY A 202 19.05 -26.50 -35.73
N ASP A 203 18.80 -25.49 -36.56
CA ASP A 203 17.96 -24.36 -36.20
C ASP A 203 16.47 -24.73 -36.22
N TRP A 204 15.68 -24.02 -35.43
CA TRP A 204 14.24 -24.13 -35.41
C TRP A 204 13.65 -23.55 -36.71
N PRO A 205 12.46 -24.03 -37.15
CA PRO A 205 11.70 -23.35 -38.18
C PRO A 205 11.53 -21.86 -37.87
N ALA A 206 11.87 -21.02 -38.83
CA ALA A 206 11.87 -19.57 -38.69
C ALA A 206 11.12 -18.90 -39.85
N GLU A 207 10.36 -17.85 -39.55
CA GLU A 207 9.67 -17.00 -40.53
C GLU A 207 10.02 -15.54 -40.25
N THR A 208 10.39 -14.78 -41.29
CA THR A 208 10.49 -13.32 -41.17
C THR A 208 9.13 -12.73 -41.50
N VAL A 209 8.47 -12.17 -40.49
CA VAL A 209 7.10 -11.67 -40.62
C VAL A 209 7.06 -10.19 -41.00
N TRP A 210 8.13 -9.45 -40.71
CA TRP A 210 8.27 -8.05 -41.07
C TRP A 210 9.73 -7.56 -40.99
N THR A 211 10.02 -6.30 -41.37
CA THR A 211 11.31 -5.62 -41.13
C THR A 211 11.14 -4.24 -40.48
N ARG A 212 12.04 -3.87 -39.56
CA ARG A 212 11.95 -2.63 -38.74
C ARG A 212 13.30 -1.99 -38.48
N LEU A 213 13.33 -0.69 -38.28
CA LEU A 213 14.53 0.08 -37.95
C LEU A 213 14.71 0.22 -36.44
N LEU A 214 15.93 -0.07 -35.97
CA LEU A 214 16.40 0.21 -34.59
C LEU A 214 15.44 -0.27 -33.50
N VAL A 215 14.92 -1.50 -33.62
CA VAL A 215 14.01 -2.05 -32.60
C VAL A 215 14.77 -2.26 -31.29
N HIS A 216 14.34 -1.54 -30.25
CA HIS A 216 15.00 -1.53 -28.95
C HIS A 216 14.17 -2.20 -27.84
N GLU A 217 12.85 -2.36 -28.03
CA GLU A 217 12.02 -3.14 -27.11
C GLU A 217 10.94 -3.95 -27.85
N VAL A 218 10.69 -5.16 -27.33
CA VAL A 218 9.62 -6.05 -27.78
C VAL A 218 8.73 -6.34 -26.57
N PHE A 219 7.48 -5.89 -26.65
CA PHE A 219 6.47 -6.16 -25.65
C PHE A 219 5.43 -7.13 -26.23
N VAL A 220 4.93 -8.06 -25.41
CA VAL A 220 3.91 -9.04 -25.83
C VAL A 220 2.66 -8.84 -24.99
N VAL A 221 1.51 -8.70 -25.64
CA VAL A 221 0.19 -8.76 -25.01
C VAL A 221 -0.33 -10.18 -25.17
N PRO A 222 -0.41 -10.99 -24.09
CA PRO A 222 -0.90 -12.35 -24.18
C PRO A 222 -2.38 -12.40 -24.58
N SER A 223 -2.75 -13.33 -25.45
CA SER A 223 -4.12 -13.50 -25.97
C SER A 223 -5.16 -13.72 -24.87
N ASP A 224 -4.82 -14.44 -23.81
CA ASP A 224 -5.68 -14.69 -22.65
C ASP A 224 -5.99 -13.44 -21.82
N LYS A 225 -5.26 -12.35 -22.05
CA LYS A 225 -5.46 -11.04 -21.39
C LYS A 225 -6.26 -10.05 -22.23
N THR A 226 -6.68 -10.46 -23.42
CA THR A 226 -7.44 -9.63 -24.35
C THR A 226 -8.95 -9.84 -24.25
N ASP A 227 -9.44 -10.56 -23.24
CA ASP A 227 -10.85 -10.91 -23.05
C ASP A 227 -11.50 -11.55 -24.29
N GLY A 228 -10.71 -12.36 -25.00
CA GLY A 228 -11.14 -13.08 -26.20
C GLY A 228 -11.11 -12.26 -27.49
N VAL A 229 -10.65 -11.01 -27.48
CA VAL A 229 -10.52 -10.17 -28.68
C VAL A 229 -9.49 -10.75 -29.65
N MET A 230 -8.38 -11.28 -29.15
CA MET A 230 -7.31 -11.83 -29.98
C MET A 230 -7.15 -13.35 -29.80
N PRO A 231 -7.07 -14.12 -30.91
CA PRO A 231 -6.81 -15.55 -30.82
C PRO A 231 -5.36 -15.87 -30.42
N PHE A 232 -4.42 -14.98 -30.72
CA PHE A 232 -2.98 -15.13 -30.49
C PHE A 232 -2.38 -13.88 -29.83
N ASP A 233 -1.17 -14.03 -29.31
CA ASP A 233 -0.49 -12.95 -28.61
C ASP A 233 -0.11 -11.82 -29.59
N GLN A 234 -0.26 -10.57 -29.17
CA GLN A 234 0.11 -9.40 -29.99
C GLN A 234 1.56 -9.00 -29.67
N ILE A 235 2.31 -8.60 -30.71
CA ILE A 235 3.69 -8.12 -30.60
C ILE A 235 3.67 -6.61 -30.75
N VAL A 236 4.10 -5.88 -29.73
CA VAL A 236 4.24 -4.43 -29.75
C VAL A 236 5.73 -4.09 -29.83
N LEU A 237 6.12 -3.30 -30.83
CA LEU A 237 7.50 -2.97 -31.14
C LEU A 237 7.75 -1.48 -30.91
N ALA A 238 8.87 -1.16 -30.25
CA ALA A 238 9.42 0.19 -30.18
C ALA A 238 10.75 0.25 -30.94
N GLY A 239 10.85 1.17 -31.91
CA GLY A 239 12.08 1.44 -32.64
C GLY A 239 12.01 2.78 -33.37
N ALA A 240 12.92 3.01 -34.33
CA ALA A 240 12.95 4.25 -35.09
C ALA A 240 11.69 4.50 -35.92
N ASP A 241 10.99 3.44 -36.32
CA ASP A 241 9.69 3.59 -36.98
C ASP A 241 8.61 4.18 -36.05
N GLY A 242 8.81 4.18 -34.73
CA GLY A 242 7.83 4.55 -33.70
C GLY A 242 7.31 3.33 -32.95
N VAL A 243 6.00 3.31 -32.65
CA VAL A 243 5.31 2.19 -32.00
C VAL A 243 4.33 1.52 -32.97
N ASP A 244 4.50 0.20 -33.16
CA ASP A 244 3.67 -0.64 -34.02
C ASP A 244 3.15 -1.87 -33.26
N VAL A 245 1.97 -2.36 -33.63
CA VAL A 245 1.47 -3.68 -33.23
C VAL A 245 1.45 -4.62 -34.44
N LEU A 246 2.02 -5.81 -34.27
CA LEU A 246 1.91 -6.94 -35.18
C LEU A 246 1.10 -8.05 -34.53
N TRP A 247 0.16 -8.63 -35.25
CA TRP A 247 -0.59 -9.80 -34.76
C TRP A 247 -0.98 -10.70 -35.93
N PHE A 248 -1.22 -11.98 -35.63
CA PHE A 248 -1.76 -12.93 -36.58
C PHE A 248 -3.25 -13.13 -36.30
N ASP A 249 -4.10 -12.98 -37.30
CA ASP A 249 -5.57 -13.07 -37.16
C ASP A 249 -6.12 -14.49 -37.36
N SER A 250 -5.23 -15.50 -37.34
CA SER A 250 -5.45 -16.91 -37.74
C SER A 250 -5.32 -17.19 -39.25
N ARG A 251 -5.17 -16.16 -40.09
CA ARG A 251 -4.93 -16.32 -41.53
C ARG A 251 -3.65 -15.64 -41.96
N ASP A 252 -3.52 -14.37 -41.62
CA ASP A 252 -2.45 -13.50 -42.09
C ASP A 252 -1.89 -12.62 -40.97
N TRP A 253 -0.64 -12.18 -41.17
CA TRP A 253 -0.03 -11.16 -40.32
C TRP A 253 -0.60 -9.79 -40.67
N GLN A 254 -1.03 -9.07 -39.64
CA GLN A 254 -1.54 -7.72 -39.71
C GLN A 254 -0.61 -6.76 -38.98
N LYS A 255 -0.68 -5.48 -39.37
CA LYS A 255 0.05 -4.39 -38.72
C LYS A 255 -0.88 -3.23 -38.43
N PHE A 256 -0.72 -2.65 -37.24
CA PHE A 256 -1.39 -1.43 -36.83
C PHE A 256 -0.38 -0.44 -36.27
N LYS A 257 -0.49 0.83 -36.71
CA LYS A 257 0.40 1.92 -36.31
C LYS A 257 -0.19 2.63 -35.10
N VAL A 258 0.47 2.54 -33.94
CA VAL A 258 0.07 3.32 -32.75
C VAL A 258 0.53 4.77 -32.91
N GLY A 259 1.78 4.98 -33.31
CA GLY A 259 2.30 6.31 -33.60
C GLY A 259 3.77 6.33 -33.99
N ASN A 260 4.26 7.51 -34.37
CA ASN A 260 5.60 7.68 -34.94
C ASN A 260 6.69 7.96 -33.89
N GLY A 261 6.34 8.19 -32.63
CA GLY A 261 7.30 8.58 -31.59
C GLY A 261 7.92 9.96 -31.81
N LEU A 262 9.15 10.13 -31.33
CA LEU A 262 9.93 11.35 -31.49
C LEU A 262 10.27 11.59 -32.97
N HIS A 263 10.14 12.84 -33.42
CA HIS A 263 10.45 13.20 -34.80
C HIS A 263 11.96 13.16 -35.09
N PRO A 264 12.37 12.77 -36.31
CA PRO A 264 13.76 12.84 -36.72
C PRO A 264 14.27 14.28 -36.75
N THR A 265 15.51 14.47 -36.30
CA THR A 265 16.22 15.75 -36.37
C THR A 265 17.50 15.59 -37.19
N PRO A 266 17.97 16.65 -37.89
CA PRO A 266 19.24 16.59 -38.60
C PRO A 266 20.37 16.16 -37.67
N ASP A 267 21.27 15.31 -38.17
CA ASP A 267 22.47 14.82 -37.47
C ASP A 267 22.23 13.93 -36.24
N ASN A 268 20.97 13.61 -35.88
CA ASN A 268 20.65 12.61 -34.85
C ASN A 268 20.09 11.33 -35.49
N PRO A 269 20.78 10.18 -35.38
CA PRO A 269 20.29 8.93 -35.96
C PRO A 269 19.13 8.30 -35.18
N PHE A 270 18.83 8.79 -33.96
CA PHE A 270 17.85 8.22 -33.06
C PHE A 270 16.57 9.08 -33.01
N TYR A 271 15.48 8.48 -33.47
CA TYR A 271 14.12 9.01 -33.46
C TYR A 271 13.14 7.87 -33.17
N GLY A 272 11.84 8.13 -33.20
CA GLY A 272 10.83 7.12 -32.89
C GLY A 272 10.78 6.81 -31.39
N ALA A 273 10.86 5.53 -31.03
CA ALA A 273 10.71 5.03 -29.67
C ALA A 273 11.87 4.10 -29.28
N GLY A 274 12.33 4.20 -28.03
CA GLY A 274 13.30 3.29 -27.43
C GLY A 274 12.65 2.17 -26.61
N SER A 275 11.50 2.42 -25.97
CA SER A 275 10.80 1.38 -25.20
C SER A 275 9.30 1.62 -25.21
N VAL A 276 8.52 0.55 -25.05
CA VAL A 276 7.05 0.60 -25.00
C VAL A 276 6.51 -0.41 -23.99
N SER A 277 5.40 -0.04 -23.34
CA SER A 277 4.56 -0.96 -22.57
C SER A 277 3.08 -0.58 -22.68
N VAL A 278 2.20 -1.55 -22.49
CA VAL A 278 0.74 -1.40 -22.59
C VAL A 278 0.14 -1.42 -21.18
N GLY A 279 -0.60 -0.36 -20.84
CA GLY A 279 -1.21 -0.15 -19.53
C GLY A 279 -2.70 -0.47 -19.51
N ARG A 280 -3.11 -1.28 -18.53
CA ARG A 280 -4.53 -1.52 -18.21
C ARG A 280 -5.15 -0.28 -17.57
N VAL A 281 -6.42 -0.01 -17.88
CA VAL A 281 -7.29 0.91 -17.13
C VAL A 281 -8.62 0.20 -16.93
N GLY A 282 -8.88 -0.26 -15.71
CA GLY A 282 -10.03 -1.10 -15.37
C GLY A 282 -10.15 -2.34 -16.28
N ASN A 283 -11.27 -2.45 -16.99
CA ASN A 283 -11.56 -3.59 -17.86
C ASN A 283 -10.85 -3.53 -19.22
N ASP A 284 -10.21 -2.42 -19.57
CA ASP A 284 -9.48 -2.29 -20.81
C ASP A 284 -8.01 -2.65 -20.62
N TYR A 285 -7.55 -3.75 -21.22
CA TYR A 285 -6.16 -4.17 -21.11
C TYR A 285 -5.16 -3.21 -21.80
N ALA A 286 -5.66 -2.27 -22.61
CA ALA A 286 -4.89 -1.23 -23.26
C ALA A 286 -5.63 0.12 -23.17
N GLY A 287 -5.80 0.62 -21.95
CA GLY A 287 -6.34 1.95 -21.70
C GLY A 287 -5.41 3.05 -22.21
N TYR A 288 -4.10 2.85 -22.02
CA TYR A 288 -3.05 3.69 -22.59
C TYR A 288 -1.82 2.86 -23.01
N ILE A 289 -0.91 3.46 -23.78
CA ILE A 289 0.39 2.88 -24.15
C ILE A 289 1.48 3.88 -23.78
N CYS A 290 2.37 3.53 -22.84
CA CYS A 290 3.49 4.39 -22.46
C CYS A 290 4.74 4.10 -23.28
N CYS A 291 5.58 5.12 -23.44
CA CYS A 291 6.74 5.07 -24.31
C CYS A 291 7.90 5.91 -23.75
N ALA A 292 9.12 5.41 -23.94
CA ALA A 292 10.34 6.20 -23.80
C ALA A 292 10.93 6.46 -25.19
N GLU A 293 11.35 7.70 -25.45
CA GLU A 293 11.73 8.16 -26.79
C GLU A 293 13.07 8.93 -26.77
N ALA A 294 13.96 8.77 -27.76
CA ALA A 294 14.09 7.67 -28.73
C ALA A 294 14.94 6.52 -28.12
N PHE A 295 15.76 5.83 -28.92
CA PHE A 295 16.78 4.90 -28.42
C PHE A 295 17.62 5.58 -27.32
N HIS A 296 17.56 5.02 -26.11
CA HIS A 296 18.23 5.54 -24.92
C HIS A 296 17.96 7.04 -24.65
N GLY A 297 16.80 7.59 -25.01
CA GLY A 297 16.53 9.02 -24.94
C GLY A 297 16.25 9.57 -23.53
N ASN A 298 15.72 10.79 -23.47
CA ASN A 298 15.28 11.47 -22.23
C ASN A 298 13.79 11.81 -22.23
N THR A 299 13.05 11.46 -23.28
CA THR A 299 11.64 11.81 -23.41
C THR A 299 10.74 10.67 -22.96
N VAL A 300 9.71 10.98 -22.18
CA VAL A 300 8.60 10.07 -21.85
C VAL A 300 7.33 10.57 -22.51
N SER A 301 6.62 9.68 -23.18
CA SER A 301 5.34 9.97 -23.82
C SER A 301 4.31 8.88 -23.52
N VAL A 302 3.04 9.22 -23.75
CA VAL A 302 1.92 8.29 -23.68
C VAL A 302 1.07 8.44 -24.94
N TYR A 303 0.52 7.32 -25.38
CA TYR A 303 -0.53 7.29 -26.38
C TYR A 303 -1.86 7.04 -25.69
N THR A 304 -2.83 7.90 -25.96
CA THR A 304 -4.20 7.80 -25.44
C THR A 304 -5.18 7.64 -26.59
N LYS A 305 -6.37 7.12 -26.27
CA LYS A 305 -7.52 7.03 -27.17
C LYS A 305 -8.69 7.81 -26.61
N ALA A 306 -9.63 8.19 -27.47
CA ALA A 306 -10.82 8.93 -27.03
C ALA A 306 -11.66 8.12 -26.03
N ALA A 307 -12.32 8.80 -25.10
CA ALA A 307 -13.27 8.16 -24.19
C ALA A 307 -14.34 7.38 -24.96
N GLY A 308 -14.63 6.15 -24.51
CA GLY A 308 -15.57 5.25 -25.18
C GLY A 308 -15.04 4.55 -26.43
N ALA A 309 -13.74 4.71 -26.77
CA ALA A 309 -13.12 3.91 -27.82
C ALA A 309 -13.14 2.40 -27.49
N PRO A 310 -13.11 1.52 -28.50
CA PRO A 310 -13.07 0.07 -28.27
C PRO A 310 -11.88 -0.36 -27.39
N HIS A 311 -12.10 -1.39 -26.56
CA HIS A 311 -11.04 -1.98 -25.75
C HIS A 311 -9.91 -2.55 -26.62
N GLY A 312 -8.70 -2.57 -26.07
CA GLY A 312 -7.52 -3.05 -26.77
C GLY A 312 -6.88 -2.02 -27.70
N ILE A 313 -6.02 -2.49 -28.61
CA ILE A 313 -5.10 -1.62 -29.35
C ILE A 313 -5.56 -1.32 -30.78
N VAL A 314 -5.79 -2.35 -31.60
CA VAL A 314 -5.84 -2.23 -33.07
C VAL A 314 -7.15 -1.66 -33.62
N HIS A 315 -8.15 -1.44 -32.77
CA HIS A 315 -9.46 -0.88 -33.13
C HIS A 315 -9.67 0.54 -32.60
N ALA A 316 -8.65 1.14 -32.00
CA ALA A 316 -8.68 2.51 -31.49
C ALA A 316 -7.76 3.42 -32.31
N GLN A 317 -8.07 4.71 -32.34
CA GLN A 317 -7.14 5.73 -32.82
C GLN A 317 -6.35 6.28 -31.63
N TRP A 318 -5.04 6.40 -31.82
CA TRP A 318 -4.09 6.75 -30.77
C TRP A 318 -3.47 8.13 -31.01
N THR A 319 -3.32 8.91 -29.95
CA THR A 319 -2.72 10.25 -29.99
C THR A 319 -1.53 10.32 -29.04
N ARG A 320 -0.37 10.77 -29.55
CA ARG A 320 0.85 10.96 -28.75
C ARG A 320 0.72 12.21 -27.89
N HIS A 321 1.04 12.08 -26.61
CA HIS A 321 1.25 13.18 -25.67
C HIS A 321 2.62 13.02 -25.03
N GLU A 322 3.48 14.02 -25.22
CA GLU A 322 4.73 14.09 -24.46
C GLU A 322 4.44 14.51 -23.04
N LEU A 323 4.97 13.77 -22.07
CA LEU A 323 4.81 14.08 -20.65
C LEU A 323 5.98 14.92 -20.14
N THR A 324 7.21 14.52 -20.50
CA THR A 324 8.42 15.22 -20.09
C THR A 324 9.61 14.86 -20.96
N ASP A 325 10.58 15.77 -21.01
CA ASP A 325 11.95 15.53 -21.48
C ASP A 325 12.91 15.94 -20.36
N PHE A 326 13.67 14.97 -19.83
CA PHE A 326 14.49 15.17 -18.64
C PHE A 326 15.72 16.04 -18.88
N ALA A 327 16.28 16.06 -20.09
CA ALA A 327 17.48 16.82 -20.41
C ALA A 327 17.84 16.72 -21.91
N PRO A 328 18.69 17.64 -22.41
CA PRO A 328 19.37 17.45 -23.69
C PRO A 328 20.17 16.14 -23.73
N LEU A 329 20.28 15.59 -24.95
CA LEU A 329 21.10 14.41 -25.23
C LEU A 329 22.59 14.76 -25.19
N ASN A 330 23.44 13.76 -24.95
CA ASN A 330 24.90 13.89 -25.01
C ASN A 330 25.41 13.90 -26.47
N ALA A 331 26.74 13.96 -26.64
CA ALA A 331 27.39 13.97 -27.96
C ALA A 331 27.22 12.68 -28.79
N LYS A 332 26.82 11.56 -28.18
CA LYS A 332 26.43 10.32 -28.88
C LYS A 332 24.93 10.27 -29.16
N HIS A 333 24.21 11.37 -28.95
CA HIS A 333 22.76 11.49 -29.12
C HIS A 333 21.95 10.56 -28.21
N THR A 334 22.46 10.26 -27.01
CA THR A 334 21.74 9.47 -26.02
C THR A 334 21.52 10.23 -24.72
N GLY A 335 20.53 9.79 -23.97
CA GLY A 335 20.10 10.25 -22.67
C GLY A 335 20.19 9.14 -21.63
N SER A 336 19.16 9.03 -20.79
CA SER A 336 19.20 8.26 -19.54
C SER A 336 18.06 7.26 -19.38
N ILE A 337 17.10 7.16 -20.29
CA ILE A 337 15.97 6.22 -20.18
C ILE A 337 16.25 4.95 -21.00
N HIS A 338 16.20 3.78 -20.38
CA HIS A 338 16.39 2.51 -21.10
C HIS A 338 15.09 1.73 -21.33
N GLN A 339 14.14 1.79 -20.39
CA GLN A 339 12.92 0.98 -20.41
C GLN A 339 11.73 1.70 -19.77
N VAL A 340 10.53 1.39 -20.26
CA VAL A 340 9.26 1.58 -19.55
C VAL A 340 8.54 0.24 -19.37
N VAL A 341 7.85 0.04 -18.24
CA VAL A 341 7.04 -1.16 -17.96
C VAL A 341 5.78 -0.80 -17.17
N CYS A 342 4.65 -1.39 -17.54
CA CYS A 342 3.36 -1.19 -16.86
C CYS A 342 3.08 -2.28 -15.84
N ALA A 343 2.68 -1.89 -14.64
CA ALA A 343 2.20 -2.76 -13.57
C ALA A 343 1.28 -1.97 -12.62
N ASP A 344 0.25 -2.64 -12.10
CA ASP A 344 -0.65 -2.16 -11.05
C ASP A 344 0.10 -2.14 -9.69
N ILE A 345 0.74 -1.01 -9.39
CA ILE A 345 1.63 -0.83 -8.24
C ILE A 345 0.85 -0.59 -6.96
N ASP A 346 -0.29 0.11 -7.03
CA ASP A 346 -1.12 0.43 -5.86
C ASP A 346 -2.38 -0.44 -5.69
N GLY A 347 -2.68 -1.31 -6.65
CA GLY A 347 -3.70 -2.35 -6.56
C GLY A 347 -5.12 -1.88 -6.88
N ASP A 348 -5.28 -0.74 -7.55
CA ASP A 348 -6.59 -0.17 -7.88
C ASP A 348 -7.21 -0.75 -9.18
N GLY A 349 -6.44 -1.56 -9.91
CA GLY A 349 -6.87 -2.20 -11.16
C GLY A 349 -6.51 -1.41 -12.42
N GLU A 350 -5.81 -0.28 -12.28
CA GLU A 350 -5.17 0.47 -13.35
C GLU A 350 -3.64 0.22 -13.27
N ASP A 351 -2.99 0.05 -14.42
CA ASP A 351 -1.54 -0.07 -14.41
C ASP A 351 -0.94 1.33 -14.23
N GLU A 352 -0.06 1.52 -13.25
CA GLU A 352 1.00 2.53 -13.34
C GLU A 352 2.00 2.13 -14.42
N PHE A 353 2.91 3.04 -14.76
CA PHE A 353 4.14 2.65 -15.45
C PHE A 353 5.41 3.15 -14.77
N LEU A 354 6.44 2.33 -14.85
CA LEU A 354 7.76 2.57 -14.30
C LEU A 354 8.71 3.03 -15.42
N VAL A 355 9.55 4.02 -15.14
CA VAL A 355 10.60 4.51 -16.07
C VAL A 355 11.97 4.14 -15.50
N ALA A 356 12.74 3.32 -16.23
CA ALA A 356 14.08 2.89 -15.85
C ALA A 356 15.12 3.92 -16.28
N MET A 357 15.70 4.63 -15.31
CA MET A 357 16.70 5.67 -15.50
C MET A 357 18.10 5.09 -15.23
N MET A 358 18.90 4.96 -16.29
CA MET A 358 20.25 4.42 -16.29
C MET A 358 21.19 5.18 -15.36
N GLY A 359 21.04 6.50 -15.30
CA GLY A 359 22.05 7.42 -14.81
C GLY A 359 22.54 8.35 -15.92
N SER A 360 23.44 9.26 -15.55
CA SER A 360 23.98 10.25 -16.48
C SER A 360 25.40 10.65 -16.12
N ASP A 361 26.08 11.25 -17.10
CA ASP A 361 27.39 11.87 -16.95
C ASP A 361 27.31 13.33 -17.45
N PRO A 362 27.53 14.35 -16.58
CA PRO A 362 27.79 14.23 -15.15
C PRO A 362 26.59 13.64 -14.39
N ALA A 363 26.86 13.08 -13.21
CA ALA A 363 25.86 12.44 -12.37
C ALA A 363 24.69 13.38 -12.02
N ASP A 364 23.48 12.89 -12.21
CA ASP A 364 22.24 13.59 -11.90
C ASP A 364 21.22 12.61 -11.34
N PHE A 365 20.75 12.88 -10.12
CA PHE A 365 19.76 12.04 -9.46
C PHE A 365 18.44 12.01 -10.22
N GLU A 366 17.99 13.09 -10.86
CA GLU A 366 16.70 13.08 -11.58
C GLU A 366 16.72 12.15 -12.80
N ARG A 367 17.93 11.86 -13.29
CA ARG A 367 18.20 10.95 -14.39
C ARG A 367 18.79 9.60 -13.93
N THR A 368 18.69 9.27 -12.65
CA THR A 368 19.19 8.00 -12.07
C THR A 368 18.12 7.32 -11.22
N GLY A 369 17.96 6.01 -11.40
CA GLY A 369 17.04 5.17 -10.62
C GLY A 369 15.75 4.86 -11.35
N PHE A 370 14.61 4.92 -10.67
CA PHE A 370 13.33 4.74 -11.36
C PHE A 370 12.22 5.59 -10.75
N LYS A 371 11.23 5.88 -11.60
CA LYS A 371 10.06 6.69 -11.28
C LYS A 371 8.80 5.87 -11.58
N VAL A 372 7.78 6.01 -10.74
CA VAL A 372 6.42 5.51 -10.96
C VAL A 372 5.58 6.64 -11.53
N VAL A 373 4.77 6.35 -12.54
CA VAL A 373 3.86 7.32 -13.16
C VAL A 373 2.43 6.84 -13.00
N THR A 374 1.60 7.66 -12.35
CA THR A 374 0.18 7.38 -12.05
C THR A 374 -0.74 8.22 -12.94
N ASP A 375 -1.83 7.66 -13.46
CA ASP A 375 -2.92 8.43 -14.08
C ASP A 375 -3.83 8.98 -12.97
N LYS A 376 -4.21 10.26 -13.06
CA LYS A 376 -4.95 10.99 -12.02
C LYS A 376 -6.36 11.40 -12.45
N VAL A 377 -6.88 10.85 -13.55
CA VAL A 377 -8.18 11.15 -14.22
C VAL A 377 -7.99 11.89 -15.55
N ASN A 378 -8.62 11.37 -16.61
CA ASN A 378 -8.63 11.89 -17.98
C ASN A 378 -7.26 11.89 -18.70
N GLY A 379 -6.39 10.91 -18.44
CA GLY A 379 -5.08 10.81 -19.10
C GLY A 379 -4.09 11.89 -18.64
N LYS A 380 -4.21 12.32 -17.38
CA LYS A 380 -3.29 13.27 -16.75
C LYS A 380 -2.38 12.50 -15.80
N PHE A 381 -1.09 12.52 -16.11
CA PHE A 381 -0.12 11.70 -15.40
C PHE A 381 0.67 12.51 -14.37
N SER A 382 1.02 11.87 -13.25
CA SER A 382 1.98 12.41 -12.27
C SER A 382 3.13 11.45 -12.04
N MET A 383 4.32 11.96 -11.74
CA MET A 383 5.53 11.17 -11.63
C MET A 383 6.12 11.24 -10.22
N THR A 384 6.31 10.09 -9.59
CA THR A 384 6.89 9.94 -8.24
C THR A 384 8.20 9.17 -8.34
N LYS A 385 9.26 9.69 -7.74
CA LYS A 385 10.57 9.02 -7.72
C LYS A 385 10.65 8.03 -6.56
N ILE A 386 11.05 6.78 -6.84
CA ILE A 386 11.10 5.71 -5.83
C ILE A 386 12.53 5.33 -5.47
N SER A 387 13.45 5.32 -6.43
CA SER A 387 14.86 4.97 -6.19
C SER A 387 15.80 5.96 -6.85
N ASN A 388 16.97 6.15 -6.24
CA ASN A 388 18.09 6.94 -6.74
C ASN A 388 19.27 6.06 -7.24
N ILE A 389 19.12 4.73 -7.21
CA ILE A 389 20.15 3.77 -7.66
C ILE A 389 19.80 3.35 -9.08
N SER A 390 20.75 3.49 -10.00
CA SER A 390 20.63 3.16 -11.44
C SER A 390 19.73 1.96 -11.71
N ALA A 391 18.81 2.11 -12.66
CA ALA A 391 18.01 1.04 -13.22
C ALA A 391 18.18 1.01 -14.74
N GLY A 392 18.91 0.02 -15.23
CA GLY A 392 18.96 -0.32 -16.65
C GLY A 392 17.75 -1.13 -17.09
N ARG A 393 17.28 -2.04 -16.24
CA ARG A 393 16.07 -2.82 -16.51
C ARG A 393 15.28 -3.02 -15.23
N ILE A 394 13.97 -3.12 -15.39
CA ILE A 394 13.01 -3.33 -14.30
C ILE A 394 12.26 -4.64 -14.56
N ALA A 395 12.14 -5.45 -13.51
CA ALA A 395 11.25 -6.60 -13.44
C ALA A 395 10.28 -6.44 -12.28
N THR A 396 9.01 -6.79 -12.51
CA THR A 396 7.93 -6.67 -11.51
C THR A 396 7.33 -8.05 -11.24
N ALA A 397 7.18 -8.41 -9.97
CA ALA A 397 6.52 -9.63 -9.51
C ALA A 397 6.18 -9.50 -8.02
N ASN A 398 5.47 -10.48 -7.44
CA ASN A 398 5.46 -10.63 -5.98
C ASN A 398 6.60 -11.57 -5.57
N PHE A 399 7.67 -11.02 -5.00
CA PHE A 399 8.85 -11.74 -4.58
C PHE A 399 8.80 -12.21 -3.13
N HIS A 400 7.86 -11.74 -2.30
CA HIS A 400 7.95 -11.93 -0.85
C HIS A 400 6.67 -12.37 -0.14
N SER A 401 5.51 -12.40 -0.81
CA SER A 401 4.25 -12.78 -0.18
C SER A 401 3.30 -13.58 -1.10
N GLU A 402 2.26 -14.15 -0.50
CA GLU A 402 1.13 -14.77 -1.22
C GLU A 402 0.13 -13.75 -1.76
N SER A 403 0.27 -12.48 -1.34
CA SER A 403 -0.65 -11.42 -1.64
C SER A 403 -0.50 -11.00 -3.11
N SER A 404 -1.25 -9.98 -3.51
CA SER A 404 -1.28 -9.50 -4.86
C SER A 404 -0.47 -8.23 -5.11
N GLU A 405 0.28 -7.78 -4.10
CA GLU A 405 1.19 -6.64 -4.22
C GLU A 405 2.30 -6.87 -5.26
N VAL A 406 2.82 -5.77 -5.81
CA VAL A 406 3.84 -5.79 -6.86
C VAL A 406 5.14 -5.21 -6.34
N ASP A 407 6.15 -6.06 -6.24
CA ASP A 407 7.53 -5.69 -5.91
C ASP A 407 8.31 -5.32 -7.19
N ILE A 408 9.38 -4.56 -7.00
CA ILE A 408 10.18 -4.02 -8.10
C ILE A 408 11.63 -4.47 -7.95
N ALA A 409 12.13 -5.25 -8.91
CA ALA A 409 13.54 -5.61 -9.03
C ALA A 409 14.21 -4.77 -10.12
N THR A 410 15.40 -4.25 -9.83
CA THR A 410 16.22 -3.47 -10.77
C THR A 410 17.64 -4.00 -10.84
N ILE A 411 18.29 -3.77 -11.97
CA ILE A 411 19.75 -3.90 -12.12
C ILE A 411 20.33 -2.57 -12.58
N SER A 412 21.48 -2.17 -12.05
CA SER A 412 22.20 -0.99 -12.53
C SER A 412 22.58 -1.13 -14.00
N TYR A 413 22.48 -0.04 -14.75
CA TYR A 413 23.01 0.03 -16.11
C TYR A 413 24.51 0.30 -16.05
N SER A 414 25.32 -0.69 -16.40
CA SER A 414 26.77 -0.54 -16.48
C SER A 414 27.31 -1.38 -17.61
N VAL A 415 27.59 -0.73 -18.73
CA VAL A 415 28.10 -1.35 -19.96
C VAL A 415 29.40 -0.65 -20.36
N PRO A 416 30.55 -1.33 -20.26
CA PRO A 416 31.85 -0.75 -20.59
C PRO A 416 31.89 -0.12 -21.99
N GLY A 417 32.37 1.11 -22.08
CA GLY A 417 32.44 1.87 -23.34
C GLY A 417 31.15 2.60 -23.76
N TYR A 418 30.04 2.41 -23.03
CA TYR A 418 28.81 3.17 -23.21
C TYR A 418 28.53 4.11 -22.01
N PHE A 419 28.08 3.56 -20.88
CA PHE A 419 27.83 4.24 -19.61
C PHE A 419 28.01 3.22 -18.48
N GLU A 420 28.74 3.60 -17.43
CA GLU A 420 29.11 2.72 -16.33
C GLU A 420 28.65 3.32 -15.01
N SER A 421 27.51 2.84 -14.50
CA SER A 421 27.03 3.25 -13.18
C SER A 421 28.00 2.80 -12.08
N PRO A 422 28.32 3.63 -11.08
CA PRO A 422 29.18 3.22 -9.98
C PRO A 422 28.51 2.13 -9.14
N ASN A 423 29.31 1.16 -8.69
CA ASN A 423 28.88 0.01 -7.88
C ASN A 423 27.65 -0.73 -8.45
N PRO A 424 27.74 -1.32 -9.66
CA PRO A 424 26.62 -2.01 -10.27
C PRO A 424 26.05 -3.09 -9.34
N SER A 425 24.72 -3.13 -9.24
CA SER A 425 24.01 -4.01 -8.30
C SER A 425 22.66 -4.46 -8.84
N ILE A 426 22.14 -5.54 -8.26
CA ILE A 426 20.74 -5.96 -8.36
C ILE A 426 20.06 -5.62 -7.04
N ASN A 427 18.94 -4.93 -7.10
CA ASN A 427 18.15 -4.51 -5.95
C ASN A 427 16.72 -4.99 -6.13
N VAL A 428 16.05 -5.27 -5.01
CA VAL A 428 14.60 -5.50 -4.98
C VAL A 428 13.98 -4.57 -3.95
N LEU A 429 12.80 -4.04 -4.27
CA LEU A 429 12.01 -3.18 -3.43
C LEU A 429 10.68 -3.89 -3.16
N PHE A 430 10.53 -4.41 -1.94
CA PHE A 430 9.33 -5.12 -1.53
C PHE A 430 8.22 -4.13 -1.19
N SER A 431 7.10 -4.21 -1.92
CA SER A 431 5.88 -3.47 -1.63
C SER A 431 5.34 -3.88 -0.27
N THR A 432 4.96 -2.92 0.56
CA THR A 432 4.42 -3.20 1.88
C THR A 432 3.60 -2.03 2.42
N GLY A 433 2.61 -2.31 3.25
CA GLY A 433 1.92 -1.31 4.06
C GLY A 433 2.65 -0.97 5.37
N ILE A 434 3.74 -1.67 5.72
CA ILE A 434 4.42 -1.55 7.02
C ILE A 434 5.96 -1.59 6.82
N LEU A 435 6.65 -0.52 7.21
CA LEU A 435 8.11 -0.51 7.41
C LEU A 435 8.45 -0.59 8.89
N ALA A 436 9.56 -1.24 9.24
CA ALA A 436 10.06 -1.35 10.60
C ALA A 436 11.51 -0.88 10.68
N GLU A 437 11.79 0.03 11.61
CA GLU A 437 13.10 0.63 11.82
C GLU A 437 13.49 0.56 13.30
N LYS A 438 14.75 0.21 13.57
CA LYS A 438 15.28 0.22 14.94
C LYS A 438 15.50 1.66 15.37
N LEU A 439 14.97 2.03 16.53
CA LEU A 439 15.35 3.26 17.22
C LEU A 439 16.56 2.97 18.11
N ASP A 440 16.33 2.61 19.37
CA ASP A 440 17.34 2.15 20.31
C ASP A 440 16.93 0.78 20.90
N GLU A 441 16.20 0.79 22.02
CA GLU A 441 15.56 -0.40 22.60
C GLU A 441 14.19 -0.71 21.98
N GLU A 442 13.68 0.20 21.15
CA GLU A 442 12.31 0.19 20.60
C GLU A 442 12.32 0.16 19.07
N VAL A 443 11.18 -0.23 18.48
CA VAL A 443 11.00 -0.26 17.03
C VAL A 443 9.99 0.80 16.60
N SER A 444 10.29 1.51 15.52
CA SER A 444 9.37 2.41 14.84
C SER A 444 8.73 1.68 13.66
N PHE A 445 7.43 1.46 13.73
CA PHE A 445 6.59 1.06 12.62
C PHE A 445 6.08 2.29 11.88
N ARG A 446 6.30 2.33 10.57
CA ARG A 446 5.67 3.31 9.66
C ARG A 446 4.63 2.59 8.82
N VAL A 447 3.38 3.02 8.92
CA VAL A 447 2.23 2.37 8.28
C VAL A 447 1.53 3.30 7.28
N VAL A 448 1.03 2.73 6.18
CA VAL A 448 0.18 3.47 5.23
C VAL A 448 -1.20 3.80 5.84
N ARG A 449 -1.88 4.81 5.30
CA ARG A 449 -3.29 5.09 5.62
C ARG A 449 -4.16 3.93 5.09
N ALA A 450 -4.95 3.33 5.97
CA ALA A 450 -5.76 2.16 5.62
C ALA A 450 -6.82 2.46 4.54
N GLY A 451 -7.42 3.66 4.54
CA GLY A 451 -8.46 4.04 3.58
C GLY A 451 -8.00 4.16 2.12
N SER A 452 -6.71 4.48 1.90
CA SER A 452 -6.16 4.70 0.56
C SER A 452 -5.32 3.53 0.03
N THR A 453 -4.93 2.57 0.85
CA THR A 453 -4.25 1.36 0.35
C THR A 453 -5.26 0.36 -0.22
N ARG A 454 -4.81 -0.51 -1.14
CA ARG A 454 -5.56 -1.67 -1.66
C ARG A 454 -4.95 -3.01 -1.25
N PHE A 455 -3.85 -2.98 -0.50
CA PHE A 455 -3.17 -4.18 -0.05
C PHE A 455 -3.38 -4.44 1.44
N LYS A 456 -3.58 -5.72 1.75
CA LYS A 456 -3.48 -6.21 3.11
C LYS A 456 -2.02 -6.46 3.44
N THR A 457 -1.56 -5.96 4.57
CA THR A 457 -0.21 -6.24 5.08
C THR A 457 -0.28 -6.80 6.50
N GLU A 458 0.51 -7.85 6.76
CA GLU A 458 0.69 -8.46 8.08
C GLU A 458 2.18 -8.49 8.43
N MET A 459 2.54 -8.04 9.63
CA MET A 459 3.92 -8.13 10.15
C MET A 459 3.90 -8.69 11.58
N GLU A 460 4.32 -9.95 11.75
CA GLU A 460 4.59 -10.53 13.06
C GLU A 460 5.79 -9.79 13.69
N PHE A 461 5.74 -9.46 14.99
CA PHE A 461 6.83 -8.70 15.62
C PHE A 461 7.27 -9.21 17.01
N LEU A 462 6.33 -9.69 17.83
CA LEU A 462 6.65 -10.18 19.19
C LEU A 462 5.86 -11.46 19.52
N ASP A 463 6.56 -12.55 19.87
CA ASP A 463 5.96 -13.76 20.43
C ASP A 463 6.07 -13.73 21.96
N VAL A 464 4.96 -13.55 22.66
CA VAL A 464 4.93 -13.34 24.11
C VAL A 464 3.62 -13.86 24.71
N SER A 465 3.69 -14.43 25.91
CA SER A 465 2.52 -14.85 26.70
C SER A 465 1.55 -15.77 25.95
N GLY A 466 2.09 -16.71 25.17
CA GLY A 466 1.30 -17.64 24.36
C GLY A 466 0.62 -16.99 23.16
N ARG A 467 1.08 -15.82 22.71
CA ARG A 467 0.54 -15.07 21.56
C ARG A 467 1.64 -14.54 20.65
N LYS A 468 1.43 -14.64 19.35
CA LYS A 468 2.20 -13.85 18.37
C LYS A 468 1.44 -12.55 18.09
N MET A 469 2.01 -11.44 18.53
CA MET A 469 1.52 -10.10 18.21
C MET A 469 1.90 -9.77 16.77
N THR A 470 0.91 -9.40 15.98
CA THR A 470 1.03 -9.11 14.55
C THR A 470 0.40 -7.75 14.28
N LEU A 471 1.15 -6.82 13.68
CA LEU A 471 0.59 -5.57 13.17
C LEU A 471 -0.07 -5.84 11.82
N VAL A 472 -1.32 -5.37 11.64
CA VAL A 472 -2.11 -5.61 10.43
C VAL A 472 -2.67 -4.30 9.91
N VAL A 473 -2.52 -4.07 8.60
CA VAL A 473 -3.19 -3.01 7.84
C VAL A 473 -4.17 -3.66 6.86
N LEU A 474 -5.44 -3.26 6.90
CA LEU A 474 -6.48 -3.71 6.00
C LEU A 474 -7.06 -2.54 5.19
N PRO A 475 -7.18 -2.70 3.86
CA PRO A 475 -7.94 -1.79 3.00
C PRO A 475 -9.41 -1.72 3.41
N PRO A 476 -10.19 -0.76 2.87
CA PRO A 476 -11.64 -0.73 3.04
C PRO A 476 -12.32 -2.05 2.68
N HIS A 477 -13.35 -2.41 3.42
CA HIS A 477 -14.25 -3.53 3.13
C HIS A 477 -13.58 -4.89 2.88
N THR A 478 -12.39 -5.09 3.44
CA THR A 478 -11.57 -6.27 3.19
C THR A 478 -11.80 -7.34 4.25
N SER A 479 -12.05 -8.58 3.80
CA SER A 479 -12.19 -9.74 4.68
C SER A 479 -10.82 -10.29 5.08
N PHE A 480 -10.67 -10.65 6.35
CA PHE A 480 -9.45 -11.19 6.93
C PHE A 480 -9.73 -12.48 7.71
N PRO A 481 -9.12 -13.61 7.33
CA PRO A 481 -9.34 -14.90 8.01
C PRO A 481 -8.64 -14.94 9.38
N VAL A 482 -9.31 -15.51 10.37
CA VAL A 482 -8.77 -15.69 11.73
C VAL A 482 -9.17 -17.04 12.31
N LYS A 483 -8.52 -17.45 13.42
CA LYS A 483 -8.92 -18.65 14.15
C LYS A 483 -10.07 -18.31 15.09
N ALA A 484 -11.28 -18.74 14.72
CA ALA A 484 -12.49 -18.49 15.49
C ALA A 484 -12.34 -18.87 16.97
N LYS A 485 -12.83 -18.00 17.85
CA LYS A 485 -12.83 -18.11 19.32
C LYS A 485 -11.44 -18.18 19.95
N ILE A 486 -10.38 -17.91 19.20
CA ILE A 486 -8.98 -18.01 19.68
C ILE A 486 -8.18 -16.75 19.35
N SER A 487 -8.24 -16.28 18.11
CA SER A 487 -7.60 -15.03 17.70
C SER A 487 -8.23 -13.84 18.42
N GLY A 488 -7.39 -12.93 18.93
CA GLY A 488 -7.84 -11.66 19.50
C GLY A 488 -7.44 -10.49 18.60
N VAL A 489 -8.21 -9.40 18.61
CA VAL A 489 -7.89 -8.17 17.89
C VAL A 489 -8.04 -6.94 18.78
N LYS A 490 -7.09 -6.01 18.66
CA LYS A 490 -7.19 -4.67 19.24
C LYS A 490 -6.94 -3.62 18.16
N VAL A 491 -7.98 -2.86 17.82
CA VAL A 491 -7.96 -1.81 16.80
C VAL A 491 -7.20 -0.59 17.31
N MET A 492 -6.43 0.03 16.41
CA MET A 492 -5.70 1.28 16.63
C MET A 492 -6.20 2.41 15.72
N ALA A 493 -6.61 2.09 14.48
CA ALA A 493 -7.28 3.01 13.56
C ALA A 493 -8.37 2.30 12.75
N GLY A 494 -9.38 3.06 12.29
CA GLY A 494 -10.48 2.54 11.49
C GLY A 494 -11.39 1.60 12.27
N THR A 495 -12.05 0.67 11.58
CA THR A 495 -12.98 -0.27 12.21
C THR A 495 -12.87 -1.68 11.64
N VAL A 496 -13.11 -2.69 12.48
CA VAL A 496 -13.36 -4.07 12.02
C VAL A 496 -14.62 -4.61 12.65
N ARG A 497 -15.31 -5.52 11.94
CA ARG A 497 -16.53 -6.16 12.42
C ARG A 497 -16.56 -7.65 12.17
N TRP A 498 -17.28 -8.36 13.04
CA TRP A 498 -17.67 -9.75 12.84
C TRP A 498 -19.03 -10.00 13.50
N GLY A 499 -19.97 -10.59 12.74
CA GLY A 499 -21.36 -10.62 13.19
C GLY A 499 -21.87 -9.20 13.46
N ASP A 500 -22.50 -9.01 14.62
CA ASP A 500 -23.03 -7.70 15.06
C ASP A 500 -22.02 -6.88 15.87
N LEU A 501 -20.80 -7.41 16.11
CA LEU A 501 -19.78 -6.73 16.90
C LEU A 501 -18.87 -5.89 16.02
N GLU A 502 -18.66 -4.64 16.40
CA GLU A 502 -17.74 -3.68 15.79
C GLU A 502 -16.64 -3.31 16.79
N LYS A 503 -15.40 -3.26 16.32
CA LYS A 503 -14.22 -2.83 17.08
C LYS A 503 -13.65 -1.54 16.51
N VAL A 504 -13.25 -0.68 17.43
CA VAL A 504 -12.74 0.68 17.21
C VAL A 504 -11.54 0.93 18.14
N PRO A 505 -10.80 2.05 17.99
CA PRO A 505 -9.62 2.33 18.82
C PRO A 505 -9.87 2.37 20.33
N ALA A 506 -11.06 2.73 20.78
CA ALA A 506 -11.47 2.60 22.19
C ALA A 506 -12.97 2.35 22.30
N ILE A 507 -13.37 1.49 23.24
CA ILE A 507 -14.77 1.22 23.57
C ILE A 507 -15.33 2.32 24.50
N ARG A 508 -16.57 2.17 25.00
CA ARG A 508 -17.20 3.16 25.89
C ARG A 508 -16.46 3.35 27.22
N LEU A 509 -16.53 4.57 27.75
CA LEU A 509 -15.90 4.95 29.02
C LEU A 509 -16.25 3.96 30.13
N PHE A 510 -15.24 3.55 30.90
CA PHE A 510 -15.38 2.65 32.05
C PHE A 510 -15.98 1.26 31.74
N GLU A 511 -16.15 0.90 30.46
CA GLU A 511 -16.61 -0.45 30.06
C GLU A 511 -15.43 -1.39 29.77
N ARG A 512 -15.75 -2.65 29.45
CA ARG A 512 -14.78 -3.68 29.00
C ARG A 512 -15.39 -4.54 27.91
N GLU A 513 -14.57 -5.01 26.99
CA GLU A 513 -15.02 -5.83 25.87
C GLU A 513 -14.00 -6.93 25.53
N THR A 514 -14.47 -8.08 25.04
CA THR A 514 -13.56 -9.13 24.59
C THR A 514 -12.87 -8.73 23.30
N MET A 515 -11.59 -9.06 23.17
CA MET A 515 -10.84 -8.97 21.91
C MET A 515 -11.06 -10.20 21.04
N VAL A 516 -11.60 -11.30 21.59
CA VAL A 516 -11.68 -12.59 20.91
C VAL A 516 -12.70 -12.54 19.77
N VAL A 517 -12.22 -12.84 18.57
CA VAL A 517 -13.07 -12.92 17.37
C VAL A 517 -13.84 -14.23 17.39
N SER A 518 -15.17 -14.16 17.47
CA SER A 518 -16.04 -15.34 17.56
C SER A 518 -16.23 -16.06 16.22
N SER A 519 -15.97 -15.36 15.10
CA SER A 519 -16.07 -15.84 13.72
C SER A 519 -14.73 -16.33 13.17
N GLY A 520 -14.75 -17.08 12.05
CA GLY A 520 -13.54 -17.48 11.31
C GLY A 520 -12.93 -16.37 10.44
N HIS A 521 -13.55 -15.20 10.40
CA HIS A 521 -13.06 -14.02 9.70
C HIS A 521 -13.63 -12.75 10.33
N LEU A 522 -13.01 -11.62 10.03
CA LEU A 522 -13.50 -10.26 10.28
C LEU A 522 -13.46 -9.45 8.98
N ILE A 523 -14.14 -8.31 8.93
CA ILE A 523 -14.17 -7.42 7.78
C ILE A 523 -13.89 -6.00 8.24
N SER A 524 -13.04 -5.25 7.54
CA SER A 524 -12.80 -3.82 7.81
C SER A 524 -13.97 -2.93 7.36
N GLY A 525 -14.09 -1.76 7.98
CA GLY A 525 -15.05 -0.73 7.60
C GLY A 525 -14.68 0.03 6.32
N GLU A 526 -15.36 1.17 6.11
CA GLU A 526 -15.15 2.08 4.97
C GLU A 526 -13.76 2.75 4.99
N GLU A 527 -13.23 3.04 6.18
CA GLU A 527 -11.90 3.63 6.37
C GLU A 527 -10.75 2.60 6.36
N GLY A 528 -11.07 1.33 6.12
CA GLY A 528 -10.14 0.23 6.41
C GLY A 528 -9.87 0.06 7.91
N ALA A 529 -8.76 -0.59 8.27
CA ALA A 529 -8.36 -0.75 9.67
C ALA A 529 -6.85 -0.95 9.86
N ILE A 530 -6.33 -0.49 11.00
CA ILE A 530 -4.99 -0.80 11.51
C ILE A 530 -5.14 -1.38 12.92
N PHE A 531 -4.62 -2.57 13.18
CA PHE A 531 -4.82 -3.26 14.44
C PHE A 531 -3.68 -4.22 14.81
N VAL A 532 -3.60 -4.57 16.10
CA VAL A 532 -2.79 -5.69 16.58
C VAL A 532 -3.66 -6.95 16.62
N LEU A 533 -3.22 -7.97 15.90
CA LEU A 533 -3.77 -9.32 15.93
C LEU A 533 -2.95 -10.19 16.88
N PHE A 534 -3.64 -10.86 17.80
CA PHE A 534 -3.07 -11.80 18.75
C PHE A 534 -3.31 -13.23 18.25
N LYS A 535 -2.37 -13.74 17.44
CA LYS A 535 -2.41 -15.14 16.96
C LYS A 535 -2.04 -16.07 18.12
N PRO A 536 -2.64 -17.28 18.24
CA PRO A 536 -2.22 -18.24 19.25
C PRO A 536 -0.77 -18.68 19.01
N SER A 537 0.02 -18.78 20.08
CA SER A 537 1.39 -19.28 20.04
C SER A 537 1.55 -20.52 20.91
N THR A 538 2.48 -21.38 20.53
CA THR A 538 2.96 -22.51 21.33
C THR A 538 4.43 -22.37 21.71
N THR A 539 5.06 -21.25 21.35
CA THR A 539 6.51 -21.01 21.48
C THR A 539 6.86 -19.97 22.55
N SER A 540 5.88 -19.28 23.13
CA SER A 540 6.06 -18.26 24.20
C SER A 540 5.32 -18.61 25.50
N GLY A 541 5.32 -19.89 25.86
CA GLY A 541 4.72 -20.39 27.10
C GLY A 541 3.20 -20.53 27.07
N LYS A 542 2.62 -20.92 28.22
CA LYS A 542 1.18 -21.12 28.41
C LYS A 542 0.79 -20.75 29.84
N ALA A 543 -0.26 -19.94 29.98
CA ALA A 543 -0.82 -19.55 31.27
C ALA A 543 -1.35 -20.76 32.09
N PRO A 544 -1.35 -20.69 33.44
CA PRO A 544 -0.89 -19.56 34.26
C PRO A 544 0.63 -19.42 34.27
N PHE A 545 1.12 -18.17 34.32
CA PHE A 545 2.55 -17.87 34.35
C PHE A 545 2.99 -17.63 35.79
N SER A 546 3.80 -18.55 36.31
CA SER A 546 4.27 -18.53 37.71
C SER A 546 5.62 -17.87 37.91
N THR A 547 6.38 -17.64 36.84
CA THR A 547 7.71 -16.98 36.85
C THR A 547 7.90 -16.16 35.58
N MET A 548 8.75 -15.14 35.63
CA MET A 548 9.09 -14.33 34.44
C MET A 548 9.87 -15.11 33.38
N ASP A 549 10.55 -16.21 33.74
CA ASP A 549 11.22 -17.11 32.79
C ASP A 549 10.23 -17.80 31.85
N GLN A 550 8.97 -17.99 32.29
CA GLN A 550 7.90 -18.52 31.44
C GLN A 550 7.31 -17.48 30.48
N LEU A 551 7.67 -16.21 30.64
CA LEU A 551 7.17 -15.06 29.90
C LEU A 551 8.20 -14.48 28.93
N VAL A 552 9.37 -15.12 28.77
CA VAL A 552 10.39 -14.68 27.81
C VAL A 552 9.75 -14.44 26.44
N ALA A 553 9.97 -13.23 25.90
CA ALA A 553 9.45 -12.82 24.62
C ALA A 553 10.48 -13.06 23.50
N HIS A 554 10.01 -13.39 22.30
CA HIS A 554 10.86 -13.65 21.14
C HIS A 554 10.59 -12.66 20.02
N ASN A 555 11.65 -12.16 19.41
CA ASN A 555 11.60 -11.39 18.17
C ASN A 555 11.16 -12.32 17.03
N ILE A 556 10.09 -11.95 16.33
CA ILE A 556 9.53 -12.73 15.22
C ILE A 556 9.34 -11.88 13.95
N PHE A 557 10.10 -10.79 13.81
CA PHE A 557 10.08 -9.96 12.61
C PHE A 557 10.41 -10.80 11.35
N PRO A 558 9.67 -10.61 10.24
CA PRO A 558 9.88 -11.38 9.02
C PRO A 558 11.21 -11.04 8.36
N ARG A 559 11.68 -11.93 7.50
CA ARG A 559 13.00 -11.86 6.85
C ARG A 559 13.17 -10.68 5.88
N THR A 560 12.07 -10.05 5.48
CA THR A 560 12.06 -8.81 4.68
C THR A 560 12.52 -7.59 5.48
N VAL A 561 12.44 -7.64 6.82
CA VAL A 561 12.79 -6.53 7.71
C VAL A 561 14.31 -6.43 7.90
N PRO A 562 14.86 -5.20 8.05
CA PRO A 562 16.29 -4.97 8.30
C PRO A 562 16.89 -5.84 9.42
N THR A 563 18.14 -6.27 9.20
CA THR A 563 18.83 -7.22 10.09
C THR A 563 19.05 -6.68 11.50
N ASP A 564 19.24 -5.37 11.66
CA ASP A 564 19.40 -4.71 12.95
C ASP A 564 18.13 -4.77 13.81
N VAL A 565 16.94 -4.66 13.20
CA VAL A 565 15.65 -4.91 13.86
C VAL A 565 15.48 -6.39 14.19
N ARG A 566 15.78 -7.29 13.26
CA ARG A 566 15.71 -8.76 13.49
C ARG A 566 16.67 -9.24 14.57
N ALA A 567 17.76 -8.52 14.82
CA ALA A 567 18.73 -8.82 15.86
C ALA A 567 18.34 -8.29 17.25
N MET A 568 17.27 -7.49 17.37
CA MET A 568 16.83 -6.95 18.65
C MET A 568 16.27 -8.03 19.57
N THR A 569 16.45 -7.83 20.87
CA THR A 569 15.80 -8.61 21.93
C THR A 569 14.93 -7.71 22.78
N PHE A 570 13.79 -8.23 23.25
CA PHE A 570 12.84 -7.46 24.05
C PHE A 570 12.72 -8.08 25.46
N PRO A 571 13.65 -7.77 26.38
CA PRO A 571 13.66 -8.36 27.71
C PRO A 571 12.58 -7.74 28.62
N TRP A 572 12.05 -8.56 29.52
CA TRP A 572 11.31 -8.06 30.68
C TRP A 572 12.29 -7.45 31.68
N VAL A 573 12.11 -6.16 31.98
CA VAL A 573 12.92 -5.44 32.97
C VAL A 573 12.04 -5.12 34.16
N LYS A 574 12.49 -5.50 35.35
CA LYS A 574 11.80 -5.17 36.59
C LYS A 574 11.73 -3.66 36.72
N VAL A 575 10.55 -3.12 37.05
CA VAL A 575 10.29 -1.68 36.98
C VAL A 575 11.21 -0.87 37.88
N GLU A 576 11.61 -1.40 39.05
CA GLU A 576 12.59 -0.74 39.93
C GLU A 576 13.95 -0.46 39.26
N ASN A 577 14.27 -1.17 38.18
CA ASN A 577 15.52 -1.04 37.42
C ASN A 577 15.37 -0.17 36.17
N ARG A 578 14.17 0.33 35.85
CA ARG A 578 13.99 1.24 34.72
C ARG A 578 14.55 2.64 35.06
N PRO A 579 15.11 3.38 34.09
CA PRO A 579 15.66 4.72 34.34
C PRO A 579 14.66 5.71 34.96
N TRP A 580 13.38 5.57 34.61
CA TRP A 580 12.27 6.40 35.09
C TRP A 580 11.71 5.96 36.46
N ALA A 581 12.24 4.90 37.06
CA ALA A 581 11.78 4.43 38.38
C ALA A 581 12.09 5.44 39.49
N HIS A 582 13.26 6.10 39.42
CA HIS A 582 13.73 7.09 40.40
C HIS A 582 13.59 6.61 41.86
N GLY A 583 13.89 5.34 42.12
CA GLY A 583 13.84 4.72 43.45
C GLY A 583 12.47 4.18 43.88
N ARG A 584 11.44 4.28 43.04
CA ARG A 584 10.09 3.70 43.26
C ARG A 584 10.06 2.19 42.97
N PHE A 585 8.96 1.55 43.33
CA PHE A 585 8.61 0.15 42.99
C PHE A 585 9.55 -0.93 43.51
N LYS A 586 10.30 -0.63 44.58
CA LYS A 586 11.28 -1.57 45.13
C LYS A 586 10.63 -2.87 45.60
N ASN A 587 11.26 -4.01 45.27
CA ASN A 587 10.82 -5.34 45.68
C ASN A 587 9.40 -5.75 45.20
N LEU A 588 8.88 -5.12 44.15
CA LEU A 588 7.61 -5.52 43.55
C LEU A 588 7.85 -6.46 42.36
N GLU A 589 7.05 -7.52 42.25
CA GLU A 589 6.98 -8.37 41.05
C GLU A 589 6.21 -7.63 39.94
N PHE A 590 6.77 -6.49 39.50
CA PHE A 590 6.24 -5.57 38.50
C PHE A 590 7.31 -5.37 37.41
N TYR A 591 7.01 -5.76 36.18
CA TYR A 591 7.97 -5.74 35.06
C TYR A 591 7.40 -5.01 33.85
N ASN A 592 8.30 -4.48 33.02
CA ASN A 592 7.99 -3.75 31.81
C ASN A 592 8.87 -4.23 30.65
N LEU A 593 8.25 -4.36 29.48
CA LEU A 593 8.90 -4.62 28.20
C LEU A 593 8.62 -3.40 27.31
N VAL A 594 9.69 -2.71 26.92
CA VAL A 594 9.65 -1.48 26.09
C VAL A 594 9.31 -1.79 24.64
N GLY A 595 8.89 -0.76 23.94
CA GLY A 595 7.76 -0.87 23.05
C GLY A 595 8.04 -0.60 21.59
N PHE A 596 6.96 -0.19 20.96
CA PHE A 596 6.79 -0.10 19.54
C PHE A 596 6.03 1.20 19.25
N HIS A 597 6.66 2.09 18.50
CA HIS A 597 5.96 3.24 17.93
C HIS A 597 5.23 2.79 16.68
N VAL A 598 3.98 3.22 16.51
CA VAL A 598 3.24 3.06 15.25
C VAL A 598 2.90 4.45 14.75
N ARG A 599 3.38 4.80 13.55
CA ARG A 599 3.22 6.12 12.95
C ARG A 599 2.74 6.00 11.51
N PHE A 600 1.99 7.00 11.04
CA PHE A 600 1.72 7.09 9.61
C PHE A 600 3.02 7.34 8.83
N ALA A 601 3.14 6.70 7.68
CA ALA A 601 4.34 6.74 6.85
C ALA A 601 4.37 7.92 5.87
N ASP A 602 3.24 8.61 5.71
CA ASP A 602 3.10 9.82 4.91
C ASP A 602 3.85 11.02 5.54
N ASP A 603 3.81 12.17 4.86
CA ASP A 603 4.56 13.36 5.26
C ASP A 603 4.16 13.91 6.64
N SER A 604 3.01 13.50 7.20
CA SER A 604 2.59 13.91 8.54
C SER A 604 3.49 13.30 9.64
N MET A 605 3.96 12.07 9.42
CA MET A 605 4.67 11.25 10.42
C MET A 605 3.95 11.20 11.78
N GLU A 606 2.62 11.37 11.77
CA GLU A 606 1.77 11.41 12.96
C GLU A 606 1.87 10.08 13.74
N GLU A 607 1.99 10.18 15.06
CA GLU A 607 1.90 9.02 15.94
C GLU A 607 0.47 8.48 15.90
N LEU A 608 0.31 7.19 15.59
CA LEU A 608 -0.96 6.50 15.74
C LEU A 608 -1.10 5.98 17.18
N ALA A 609 -0.10 5.24 17.65
CA ALA A 609 -0.04 4.76 19.02
C ALA A 609 1.39 4.33 19.39
N HIS A 610 1.78 4.57 20.64
CA HIS A 610 2.92 3.89 21.25
C HIS A 610 2.44 2.66 22.03
N VAL A 611 3.11 1.51 21.88
CA VAL A 611 2.67 0.21 22.41
C VAL A 611 3.76 -0.42 23.27
N GLN A 612 3.47 -0.72 24.53
CA GLN A 612 4.40 -1.41 25.44
C GLN A 612 3.68 -2.42 26.34
N LEU A 613 4.42 -3.30 27.02
CA LEU A 613 3.85 -4.39 27.80
C LEU A 613 4.29 -4.37 29.26
N TRP A 614 3.44 -4.95 30.10
CA TRP A 614 3.58 -4.93 31.56
C TRP A 614 3.15 -6.25 32.19
N THR A 615 3.70 -6.56 33.36
CA THR A 615 3.23 -7.68 34.18
C THR A 615 3.20 -7.35 35.66
N ALA A 616 2.26 -7.94 36.40
CA ALA A 616 2.14 -7.78 37.84
C ALA A 616 1.85 -9.13 38.50
N GLY A 617 2.62 -9.51 39.51
CA GLY A 617 2.36 -10.69 40.33
C GLY A 617 1.16 -10.52 41.27
N ILE A 618 0.69 -11.60 41.89
CA ILE A 618 -0.41 -11.58 42.87
C ILE A 618 -0.15 -10.54 43.97
N GLY A 619 -1.15 -9.70 44.26
CA GLY A 619 -1.08 -8.65 45.27
C GLY A 619 -0.24 -7.42 44.91
N VAL A 620 0.28 -7.33 43.68
CA VAL A 620 1.07 -6.18 43.22
C VAL A 620 0.17 -5.09 42.64
N SER A 621 0.46 -3.84 43.02
CA SER A 621 -0.08 -2.64 42.37
C SER A 621 0.99 -2.01 41.48
N ALA A 622 0.60 -1.60 40.27
CA ALA A 622 1.44 -0.81 39.37
C ALA A 622 1.63 0.65 39.83
N GLY A 623 0.97 1.06 40.93
CA GLY A 623 1.05 2.40 41.52
C GLY A 623 0.06 3.39 40.89
N PHE A 624 -0.68 4.10 41.75
CA PHE A 624 -1.61 5.13 41.30
C PHE A 624 -0.86 6.32 40.67
N HIS A 625 -1.24 6.69 39.45
CA HIS A 625 -0.71 7.81 38.68
C HIS A 625 -1.83 8.48 37.88
N ASN A 626 -1.54 9.59 37.20
CA ASN A 626 -2.55 10.40 36.49
C ASN A 626 -2.05 11.09 35.20
N HIS A 627 -0.90 10.66 34.67
CA HIS A 627 -0.33 11.10 33.38
C HIS A 627 -0.14 12.62 33.23
N VAL A 628 0.22 13.32 34.32
CA VAL A 628 0.60 14.74 34.24
C VAL A 628 1.95 14.96 33.56
N GLU A 629 2.74 13.89 33.41
CA GLU A 629 4.10 13.92 32.88
C GLU A 629 4.15 13.92 31.35
N LYS A 630 3.18 13.28 30.68
CA LYS A 630 3.11 13.16 29.21
C LYS A 630 1.64 12.98 28.79
N SER A 631 1.24 13.66 27.72
CA SER A 631 -0.14 13.65 27.21
C SER A 631 -0.38 12.46 26.27
N PHE A 632 -1.38 11.63 26.58
CA PHE A 632 -1.91 10.57 25.71
C PHE A 632 -3.24 10.01 26.25
N CYS A 633 -4.01 9.36 25.37
CA CYS A 633 -5.17 8.55 25.69
C CYS A 633 -4.76 7.08 25.75
N GLU A 634 -4.74 6.45 26.92
CA GLU A 634 -4.32 5.04 27.05
C GLU A 634 -5.50 4.07 27.11
N ILE A 635 -5.31 2.92 26.47
CA ILE A 635 -6.20 1.76 26.56
C ILE A 635 -5.34 0.53 26.85
N HIS A 636 -5.73 -0.26 27.87
CA HIS A 636 -5.05 -1.52 28.15
C HIS A 636 -5.82 -2.73 27.65
N ALA A 637 -5.07 -3.68 27.10
CA ALA A 637 -5.53 -4.99 26.67
C ALA A 637 -4.86 -6.08 27.50
N CYS A 638 -5.65 -6.80 28.30
CA CYS A 638 -5.18 -7.93 29.09
C CYS A 638 -4.99 -9.16 28.20
N ILE A 639 -3.78 -9.72 28.15
CA ILE A 639 -3.52 -11.00 27.49
C ILE A 639 -3.89 -12.13 28.45
N VAL A 640 -3.42 -12.04 29.70
CA VAL A 640 -3.64 -13.02 30.77
C VAL A 640 -3.86 -12.30 32.09
N ASN A 641 -4.88 -12.71 32.82
CA ASN A 641 -5.20 -12.27 34.16
C ASN A 641 -4.87 -13.40 35.13
N GLY A 642 -3.77 -13.28 35.87
CA GLY A 642 -3.19 -14.35 36.68
C GLY A 642 -4.14 -14.89 37.75
N THR A 643 -5.09 -14.08 38.22
CA THR A 643 -6.06 -14.44 39.26
C THR A 643 -7.51 -14.47 38.79
N GLY A 644 -7.77 -14.01 37.57
CA GLY A 644 -9.12 -13.65 37.08
C GLY A 644 -9.73 -12.42 37.77
N LYS A 645 -8.98 -11.71 38.63
CA LYS A 645 -9.43 -10.55 39.42
C LYS A 645 -8.59 -9.29 39.22
N GLY A 646 -7.50 -9.36 38.44
CA GLY A 646 -6.69 -8.20 38.10
C GLY A 646 -7.43 -7.21 37.21
N GLY A 647 -7.04 -5.94 37.24
CA GLY A 647 -7.61 -4.92 36.38
C GLY A 647 -7.35 -3.50 36.84
N MET A 648 -8.10 -2.55 36.26
CA MET A 648 -7.91 -1.13 36.47
C MET A 648 -8.77 -0.61 37.62
N ARG A 649 -8.16 0.15 38.53
CA ARG A 649 -8.85 0.99 39.50
C ARG A 649 -8.69 2.46 39.17
N TRP A 650 -9.70 3.26 39.45
CA TRP A 650 -9.64 4.72 39.41
C TRP A 650 -10.32 5.33 40.62
N ALA A 651 -9.81 6.46 41.09
CA ALA A 651 -10.39 7.22 42.19
C ALA A 651 -11.70 7.88 41.76
N THR A 652 -12.73 7.77 42.61
CA THR A 652 -14.06 8.38 42.42
C THR A 652 -14.25 9.66 43.24
N VAL A 653 -13.18 10.11 43.90
CA VAL A 653 -13.10 11.38 44.63
C VAL A 653 -12.24 12.39 43.86
N ALA A 654 -12.28 13.66 44.25
CA ALA A 654 -11.42 14.68 43.67
C ALA A 654 -9.93 14.38 43.93
N ASP A 655 -9.04 14.86 43.05
CA ASP A 655 -7.62 14.47 43.06
C ASP A 655 -6.91 14.82 44.37
N GLN A 656 -7.32 15.92 45.02
CA GLN A 656 -6.78 16.34 46.32
C GLN A 656 -7.22 15.46 47.50
N ASP A 657 -8.29 14.67 47.34
CA ASP A 657 -8.88 13.83 48.39
C ASP A 657 -8.40 12.37 48.33
N PHE A 658 -7.46 12.07 47.43
CA PHE A 658 -6.85 10.77 47.22
C PHE A 658 -5.32 10.85 47.40
N ASP A 659 -4.76 10.02 48.29
CA ASP A 659 -3.31 9.90 48.48
C ASP A 659 -2.79 8.69 47.67
N PRO A 660 -2.12 8.90 46.53
CA PRO A 660 -1.62 7.79 45.70
C PRO A 660 -0.50 6.99 46.37
N SER A 661 0.18 7.54 47.39
CA SER A 661 1.22 6.83 48.14
C SER A 661 0.65 5.88 49.20
N ARG A 662 -0.60 6.11 49.62
CA ARG A 662 -1.34 5.32 50.61
C ARG A 662 -2.81 5.20 50.19
N PRO A 663 -3.09 4.50 49.08
CA PRO A 663 -4.40 4.51 48.44
C PRO A 663 -5.47 3.90 49.36
N ASP A 664 -6.56 4.64 49.58
CA ASP A 664 -7.79 4.12 50.17
C ASP A 664 -8.66 3.51 49.06
N LEU A 665 -8.59 2.20 48.91
CA LEU A 665 -9.31 1.48 47.84
C LEU A 665 -10.84 1.60 47.94
N SER A 666 -11.40 2.01 49.08
CA SER A 666 -12.84 2.28 49.21
C SER A 666 -13.29 3.52 48.42
N LYS A 667 -12.36 4.40 48.05
CA LYS A 667 -12.58 5.59 47.21
C LYS A 667 -12.30 5.33 45.73
N THR A 668 -12.28 4.06 45.34
CA THR A 668 -11.97 3.65 43.96
C THR A 668 -13.01 2.67 43.48
N GLU A 669 -13.28 2.70 42.18
CA GLU A 669 -13.98 1.62 41.49
C GLU A 669 -12.97 0.68 40.80
N LEU A 670 -13.38 -0.55 40.55
CA LEU A 670 -12.55 -1.59 39.92
C LEU A 670 -13.26 -2.11 38.67
N ILE A 671 -12.59 -2.04 37.53
CA ILE A 671 -12.92 -2.81 36.34
C ILE A 671 -11.93 -3.96 36.24
N ILE A 672 -12.40 -5.17 36.52
CA ILE A 672 -11.64 -6.39 36.21
C ILE A 672 -11.49 -6.48 34.69
N VAL A 673 -10.29 -6.74 34.20
CA VAL A 673 -10.03 -6.93 32.75
C VAL A 673 -9.60 -8.39 32.53
N PRO A 674 -10.53 -9.29 32.14
CA PRO A 674 -10.24 -10.71 32.00
C PRO A 674 -9.25 -11.02 30.86
N ASP A 675 -8.82 -12.28 30.76
CA ASP A 675 -8.03 -12.79 29.64
C ASP A 675 -8.60 -12.37 28.29
N MET A 676 -7.79 -11.76 27.45
CA MET A 676 -8.17 -11.30 26.11
C MET A 676 -9.33 -10.29 26.11
N TYR A 677 -9.38 -9.40 27.09
CA TYR A 677 -10.27 -8.23 27.12
C TYR A 677 -9.48 -6.93 27.07
N GLU A 678 -10.13 -5.89 26.58
CA GLU A 678 -9.70 -4.50 26.68
C GLU A 678 -10.69 -3.72 27.57
N HIS A 679 -10.23 -2.63 28.19
CA HIS A 679 -11.11 -1.68 28.87
C HIS A 679 -11.30 -0.40 28.05
N GLY A 680 -12.34 0.36 28.36
CA GLY A 680 -12.59 1.67 27.76
C GLY A 680 -11.85 2.81 28.46
N PRO A 681 -11.99 4.05 27.96
CA PRO A 681 -11.34 5.23 28.52
C PRO A 681 -11.59 5.39 30.02
N LEU A 682 -10.54 5.79 30.76
CA LEU A 682 -10.61 6.18 32.17
C LEU A 682 -10.30 7.66 32.40
N TRP A 683 -9.83 8.37 31.37
CA TRP A 683 -9.64 9.83 31.45
C TRP A 683 -10.99 10.53 31.54
N ARG A 684 -10.96 11.76 32.05
CA ARG A 684 -12.14 12.62 32.13
C ARG A 684 -12.46 13.14 30.73
N ALA A 685 -13.72 13.00 30.32
CA ALA A 685 -14.22 13.55 29.07
C ALA A 685 -15.42 14.47 29.34
N GLY A 686 -15.61 15.45 28.45
CA GLY A 686 -16.84 16.24 28.39
C GLY A 686 -18.05 15.39 27.97
N PRO A 687 -19.27 15.94 28.03
CA PRO A 687 -20.51 15.19 27.75
C PRO A 687 -20.56 14.55 26.37
N ASP A 688 -19.94 15.18 25.38
CA ASP A 688 -19.90 14.73 23.99
C ASP A 688 -18.66 13.87 23.66
N GLY A 689 -17.80 13.57 24.65
CA GLY A 689 -16.66 12.65 24.49
C GLY A 689 -15.29 13.28 24.24
N TYR A 690 -15.19 14.62 24.16
CA TYR A 690 -13.91 15.32 24.08
C TYR A 690 -13.11 15.15 25.38
N PRO A 691 -11.80 14.87 25.33
CA PRO A 691 -10.99 14.75 26.53
C PRO A 691 -10.88 16.09 27.26
N LEU A 692 -10.95 16.08 28.59
CA LEU A 692 -10.57 17.23 29.39
C LEU A 692 -9.05 17.40 29.35
N LEU A 693 -8.60 18.64 29.21
CA LEU A 693 -7.19 19.01 29.18
C LEU A 693 -6.83 19.78 30.44
N ARG A 694 -5.67 19.45 31.01
CA ARG A 694 -5.07 20.24 32.08
C ARG A 694 -4.41 21.50 31.52
N MET A 695 -4.03 22.40 32.42
CA MET A 695 -3.34 23.65 32.07
C MET A 695 -1.99 23.43 31.33
N ASN A 696 -1.36 22.27 31.53
CA ASN A 696 -0.11 21.88 30.86
C ASN A 696 -0.33 21.01 29.60
N ASP A 697 -1.54 21.01 29.04
CA ASP A 697 -1.89 20.29 27.81
C ASP A 697 -1.78 18.75 27.90
N THR A 698 -1.90 18.21 29.11
CA THR A 698 -2.07 16.76 29.32
C THR A 698 -3.53 16.39 29.41
N ILE A 699 -3.89 15.25 28.83
CA ILE A 699 -5.19 14.60 29.07
C ILE A 699 -5.40 14.41 30.57
N ASP A 700 -6.55 14.85 31.08
CA ASP A 700 -6.85 14.82 32.50
C ASP A 700 -7.41 13.46 32.94
N TYR A 701 -6.61 12.71 33.70
CA TYR A 701 -7.02 11.47 34.35
C TYR A 701 -7.31 11.67 35.84
N PRO A 702 -8.28 10.95 36.42
CA PRO A 702 -8.27 10.69 37.85
C PRO A 702 -7.03 9.84 38.20
N TRP A 703 -6.66 9.79 39.49
CA TRP A 703 -5.69 8.78 39.95
C TRP A 703 -6.17 7.37 39.59
N HIS A 704 -5.34 6.59 38.90
CA HIS A 704 -5.68 5.23 38.50
C HIS A 704 -4.45 4.32 38.48
N ALA A 705 -4.68 3.00 38.52
CA ALA A 705 -3.64 1.98 38.48
C ALA A 705 -4.17 0.62 38.04
N TRP A 706 -3.31 -0.20 37.43
CA TRP A 706 -3.50 -1.64 37.39
C TRP A 706 -3.18 -2.26 38.76
N LEU A 707 -4.09 -3.08 39.29
CA LEU A 707 -3.85 -3.91 40.47
C LEU A 707 -4.09 -5.37 40.10
N ALA A 708 -3.13 -6.22 40.41
CA ALA A 708 -3.34 -7.65 40.39
C ALA A 708 -4.33 -8.08 41.48
N GLY A 709 -4.93 -9.25 41.32
CA GLY A 709 -5.82 -9.80 42.35
C GLY A 709 -5.09 -10.01 43.68
N ASP A 710 -5.78 -9.70 44.79
CA ASP A 710 -5.26 -9.90 46.14
C ASP A 710 -5.03 -11.40 46.44
N GLY A 711 -4.01 -11.70 47.24
CA GLY A 711 -3.74 -13.06 47.71
C GLY A 711 -2.29 -13.31 48.08
N SER A 712 -2.00 -14.57 48.45
CA SER A 712 -0.62 -15.04 48.62
C SER A 712 -0.03 -15.37 47.24
N PRO A 713 1.20 -14.94 46.91
CA PRO A 713 1.88 -15.25 45.65
C PRO A 713 2.42 -16.69 45.59
N GLN A 714 1.75 -17.64 46.28
CA GLN A 714 2.16 -19.04 46.39
C GLN A 714 0.95 -19.96 46.10
N PRO A 715 0.85 -20.54 44.88
CA PRO A 715 1.74 -20.31 43.74
C PRO A 715 1.54 -18.91 43.13
N GLN A 716 2.59 -18.37 42.51
CA GLN A 716 2.54 -17.10 41.78
C GLN A 716 1.73 -17.26 40.47
N SER A 717 1.08 -16.18 40.03
CA SER A 717 0.41 -16.08 38.75
C SER A 717 0.40 -14.63 38.27
N PHE A 718 1.10 -14.34 37.18
CA PHE A 718 1.27 -12.99 36.66
C PHE A 718 0.08 -12.56 35.80
N ASP A 719 -0.39 -11.34 36.02
CA ASP A 719 -1.11 -10.58 35.01
C ASP A 719 -0.13 -10.17 33.90
N VAL A 720 -0.60 -10.14 32.65
CA VAL A 720 0.13 -9.65 31.48
C VAL A 720 -0.81 -8.79 30.66
N TRP A 721 -0.45 -7.53 30.43
CA TRP A 721 -1.24 -6.62 29.60
C TRP A 721 -0.38 -5.75 28.70
N VAL A 722 -1.02 -5.22 27.66
CA VAL A 722 -0.45 -4.31 26.67
C VAL A 722 -1.08 -2.93 26.90
N ALA A 723 -0.27 -1.88 26.89
CA ALA A 723 -0.72 -0.49 26.87
C ALA A 723 -0.68 0.04 25.43
N PHE A 724 -1.74 0.72 25.01
CA PHE A 724 -1.83 1.45 23.75
C PHE A 724 -2.01 2.94 24.08
N GLU A 725 -0.96 3.73 23.85
CA GLU A 725 -0.90 5.17 24.12
C GLU A 725 -1.20 5.94 22.83
N PHE A 726 -2.46 6.34 22.65
CA PHE A 726 -2.91 7.14 21.51
C PHE A 726 -2.65 8.64 21.76
N PRO A 727 -2.46 9.46 20.71
CA PRO A 727 -2.71 10.88 20.80
C PRO A 727 -4.16 11.15 21.26
N SER A 728 -4.46 12.39 21.63
CA SER A 728 -5.81 12.76 22.03
C SER A 728 -6.84 12.54 20.91
N PHE A 729 -8.00 11.98 21.23
CA PHE A 729 -9.13 11.83 20.31
C PHE A 729 -10.48 11.93 21.05
N GLU A 730 -11.55 12.25 20.32
CA GLU A 730 -12.93 12.23 20.82
C GLU A 730 -13.42 10.79 20.98
N THR A 731 -14.04 10.47 22.13
CA THR A 731 -14.63 9.15 22.41
C THR A 731 -16.15 9.23 22.51
N TYR A 732 -16.78 8.20 23.10
CA TYR A 732 -18.23 8.13 23.29
C TYR A 732 -18.75 9.22 24.23
N ALA A 733 -20.00 9.61 24.01
CA ALA A 733 -20.71 10.56 24.86
C ALA A 733 -21.12 9.91 26.20
N SER A 734 -21.26 10.75 27.24
CA SER A 734 -21.72 10.34 28.57
C SER A 734 -22.78 11.32 29.09
N PRO A 735 -24.04 10.87 29.31
CA PRO A 735 -24.54 9.51 29.13
C PRO A 735 -24.68 9.11 27.65
N LYS A 736 -24.78 7.80 27.38
CA LYS A 736 -25.03 7.26 26.04
C LYS A 736 -26.36 7.79 25.48
N PRO A 737 -26.36 8.49 24.33
CA PRO A 737 -27.60 8.92 23.68
C PRO A 737 -28.31 7.76 22.98
N GLU A 738 -29.60 7.94 22.71
CA GLU A 738 -30.37 7.01 21.88
C GLU A 738 -29.95 7.13 20.41
N MET A 739 -29.80 5.99 19.72
CA MET A 739 -29.50 5.97 18.29
C MET A 739 -30.79 6.18 17.50
N VAL A 740 -31.00 7.40 17.02
CA VAL A 740 -32.29 7.82 16.44
C VAL A 740 -32.28 7.97 14.91
N ILE A 741 -31.11 7.92 14.28
CA ILE A 741 -30.93 7.96 12.83
C ILE A 741 -30.01 6.82 12.38
N ALA A 742 -30.26 6.29 11.18
CA ALA A 742 -29.34 5.38 10.51
C ALA A 742 -28.38 6.19 9.63
N PRO A 743 -27.13 5.74 9.43
CA PRO A 743 -26.27 6.29 8.39
C PRO A 743 -26.90 6.08 7.00
N GLY A 744 -26.71 7.03 6.09
CA GLY A 744 -27.26 6.96 4.74
C GLY A 744 -27.23 8.28 3.99
N GLN A 745 -27.80 8.27 2.78
CA GLN A 745 -27.95 9.47 1.95
C GLN A 745 -29.36 10.06 2.15
N TYR A 746 -29.41 11.35 2.46
CA TYR A 746 -30.64 12.04 2.82
C TYR A 746 -30.77 13.39 2.11
N ILE A 747 -32.02 13.77 1.83
CA ILE A 747 -32.43 15.16 1.66
C ILE A 747 -32.81 15.68 3.05
N ILE A 748 -32.21 16.81 3.45
CA ILE A 748 -32.39 17.41 4.78
C ILE A 748 -33.30 18.63 4.64
N LYS A 749 -34.53 18.55 5.18
CA LYS A 749 -35.58 19.57 5.05
C LYS A 749 -35.85 20.23 6.40
N PHE A 750 -35.91 21.56 6.46
CA PHE A 750 -36.23 22.28 7.71
C PHE A 750 -37.72 22.15 8.04
N THR A 751 -38.05 21.84 9.31
CA THR A 751 -39.44 21.66 9.75
C THR A 751 -40.05 23.00 10.18
N ASN A 752 -40.57 23.76 9.21
CA ASN A 752 -41.36 24.99 9.37
C ASN A 752 -42.26 25.14 8.10
N PRO A 753 -43.30 26.01 8.00
CA PRO A 753 -44.34 25.91 6.97
C PRO A 753 -43.89 26.28 5.55
N ILE A 754 -42.58 26.48 5.33
CA ILE A 754 -42.01 26.75 4.02
C ILE A 754 -40.97 25.67 3.71
N ASP A 755 -41.18 24.93 2.63
CA ASP A 755 -40.31 23.84 2.15
C ASP A 755 -38.89 24.34 1.84
N THR A 756 -38.04 24.32 2.87
CA THR A 756 -36.64 24.77 2.80
C THR A 756 -35.71 23.57 2.93
N PHE A 757 -34.79 23.41 1.96
CA PHE A 757 -33.86 22.28 1.88
C PHE A 757 -32.43 22.73 2.11
N LEU A 758 -31.66 21.96 2.89
CA LEU A 758 -30.24 22.22 3.13
C LEU A 758 -29.45 22.04 1.83
N SER A 759 -28.67 23.04 1.45
CA SER A 759 -27.88 23.04 0.22
C SER A 759 -26.52 23.72 0.41
N LEU A 760 -25.50 23.19 -0.24
CA LEU A 760 -24.23 23.86 -0.47
C LEU A 760 -24.37 24.77 -1.68
N ARG A 761 -24.10 26.07 -1.53
CA ARG A 761 -24.29 27.04 -2.61
C ARG A 761 -23.49 26.59 -3.85
N ASP A 762 -24.19 26.50 -4.98
CA ASP A 762 -23.66 26.12 -6.29
C ASP A 762 -22.93 24.76 -6.35
N GLU A 763 -23.07 23.91 -5.31
CA GLU A 763 -22.24 22.71 -5.12
C GLU A 763 -20.73 23.01 -5.23
N ASP A 764 -20.30 24.17 -4.73
CA ASP A 764 -18.90 24.60 -4.74
C ASP A 764 -18.06 23.80 -3.72
N PRO A 765 -17.05 23.03 -4.15
CA PRO A 765 -16.19 22.26 -3.25
C PRO A 765 -15.17 23.12 -2.48
N THR A 766 -15.12 24.44 -2.72
CA THR A 766 -14.15 25.33 -2.05
C THR A 766 -14.42 25.43 -0.54
N ASP A 767 -13.36 25.31 0.26
CA ASP A 767 -13.42 25.53 1.71
C ASP A 767 -14.06 26.89 2.05
N GLY A 768 -15.07 26.86 2.91
CA GLY A 768 -15.81 28.07 3.31
C GLY A 768 -16.99 28.42 2.40
N ALA A 769 -17.29 27.60 1.37
CA ALA A 769 -18.50 27.74 0.56
C ALA A 769 -19.75 27.76 1.45
N GLN A 770 -20.66 28.70 1.21
CA GLN A 770 -21.80 28.94 2.10
C GLN A 770 -22.82 27.81 2.03
N VAL A 771 -23.32 27.40 3.20
CA VAL A 771 -24.48 26.52 3.30
C VAL A 771 -25.74 27.35 3.50
N VAL A 772 -26.74 27.08 2.68
CA VAL A 772 -28.00 27.83 2.60
C VAL A 772 -29.20 26.88 2.62
N GLY A 773 -30.37 27.42 2.97
CA GLY A 773 -31.66 26.77 2.81
C GLY A 773 -32.31 27.26 1.52
N LEU A 774 -32.54 26.38 0.55
CA LEU A 774 -33.21 26.71 -0.72
C LEU A 774 -34.70 26.40 -0.63
N LEU A 775 -35.53 27.29 -1.19
CA LEU A 775 -36.97 27.09 -1.29
C LEU A 775 -37.32 26.12 -2.42
N GLY A 776 -38.18 25.13 -2.14
CA GLY A 776 -38.45 23.96 -2.99
C GLY A 776 -38.91 24.18 -4.44
N GLU A 777 -39.34 25.40 -4.81
CA GLU A 777 -39.79 25.70 -6.19
C GLU A 777 -38.64 26.06 -7.15
N HIS A 778 -37.42 26.29 -6.64
CA HIS A 778 -36.35 26.92 -7.44
C HIS A 778 -35.17 26.01 -7.80
N SER A 779 -34.98 24.88 -7.13
CA SER A 779 -33.90 23.92 -7.43
C SER A 779 -34.21 22.53 -6.85
N PRO A 780 -33.74 21.43 -7.48
CA PRO A 780 -33.86 20.11 -6.89
C PRO A 780 -33.11 20.05 -5.55
N PRO A 781 -33.65 19.37 -4.51
CA PRO A 781 -32.98 19.22 -3.24
C PRO A 781 -31.63 18.50 -3.39
N GLN A 782 -30.60 19.04 -2.74
CA GLN A 782 -29.29 18.41 -2.69
C GLN A 782 -29.29 17.22 -1.71
N ARG A 783 -28.36 16.29 -1.93
CA ARG A 783 -28.21 15.08 -1.13
C ARG A 783 -27.00 15.19 -0.21
N TRP A 784 -27.16 14.66 0.99
CA TRP A 784 -26.16 14.69 2.05
C TRP A 784 -25.94 13.28 2.59
N ASN A 785 -24.69 12.86 2.66
CA ASN A 785 -24.27 11.64 3.32
C ASN A 785 -24.18 11.93 4.82
N VAL A 786 -25.03 11.28 5.60
CA VAL A 786 -25.00 11.33 7.06
C VAL A 786 -24.34 10.06 7.55
N SER A 787 -23.17 10.19 8.17
CA SER A 787 -22.36 9.07 8.64
C SER A 787 -22.13 9.15 10.14
N ARG A 788 -21.99 7.99 10.79
CA ARG A 788 -21.61 7.93 12.20
C ARG A 788 -20.09 7.97 12.29
N VAL A 789 -19.56 8.79 13.18
CA VAL A 789 -18.11 8.84 13.44
C VAL A 789 -17.70 7.64 14.30
N PRO A 790 -16.84 6.73 13.82
CA PRO A 790 -16.43 5.55 14.59
C PRO A 790 -15.83 5.89 15.95
N GLY A 791 -16.16 5.09 16.98
CA GLY A 791 -15.68 5.32 18.35
C GLY A 791 -16.38 6.47 19.10
N THR A 792 -17.43 7.05 18.52
CA THR A 792 -18.21 8.13 19.14
C THR A 792 -19.72 7.86 19.04
N ASP A 793 -20.50 8.79 19.60
CA ASP A 793 -21.95 8.90 19.40
C ASP A 793 -22.34 10.10 18.51
N MET A 794 -21.37 10.66 17.78
CA MET A 794 -21.52 11.83 16.92
C MET A 794 -21.67 11.44 15.45
N TYR A 795 -22.24 12.36 14.67
CA TYR A 795 -22.45 12.21 13.24
C TYR A 795 -21.76 13.32 12.45
N GLU A 796 -21.34 12.99 11.24
CA GLU A 796 -20.89 13.94 10.22
C GLU A 796 -21.92 14.01 9.11
N ILE A 797 -22.01 15.17 8.47
CA ILE A 797 -22.92 15.44 7.36
C ILE A 797 -22.07 16.00 6.22
N ALA A 798 -21.89 15.22 5.16
CA ALA A 798 -21.09 15.61 3.99
C ALA A 798 -21.98 15.76 2.75
N ASN A 799 -21.75 16.80 1.96
CA ASN A 799 -22.43 16.95 0.68
C ASN A 799 -22.05 15.78 -0.24
N SER A 800 -23.03 15.12 -0.88
CA SER A 800 -22.77 13.87 -1.60
C SER A 800 -21.99 14.03 -2.90
N VAL A 801 -21.92 15.26 -3.45
CA VAL A 801 -21.25 15.55 -4.72
C VAL A 801 -19.82 16.00 -4.47
N THR A 802 -19.63 16.91 -3.52
CA THR A 802 -18.32 17.55 -3.26
C THR A 802 -17.54 16.86 -2.14
N GLY A 803 -18.21 16.12 -1.25
CA GLY A 803 -17.63 15.59 -0.01
C GLY A 803 -17.45 16.65 1.09
N SER A 804 -17.81 17.91 0.86
CA SER A 804 -17.65 18.99 1.83
C SER A 804 -18.47 18.71 3.10
N LEU A 805 -17.82 18.71 4.26
CA LEU A 805 -18.44 18.58 5.57
C LEU A 805 -19.24 19.85 5.92
N LEU A 806 -20.45 19.66 6.44
CA LEU A 806 -21.23 20.72 7.05
C LEU A 806 -20.57 21.17 8.35
N CYS A 807 -20.05 22.39 8.35
CA CYS A 807 -19.20 22.91 9.41
C CYS A 807 -19.62 24.34 9.81
N ALA A 808 -19.58 24.63 11.11
CA ALA A 808 -19.74 25.99 11.58
C ALA A 808 -18.42 26.77 11.41
N GLN A 809 -18.51 28.01 10.92
CA GLN A 809 -17.34 28.89 10.88
C GLN A 809 -16.81 29.15 12.28
N TRP A 810 -15.49 29.37 12.42
CA TRP A 810 -14.90 29.70 13.71
C TRP A 810 -15.16 31.16 14.11
N PRO A 811 -15.49 31.47 15.39
CA PRO A 811 -15.79 30.54 16.49
C PRO A 811 -17.26 30.06 16.48
N PRO A 812 -17.58 28.88 17.07
CA PRO A 812 -18.95 28.39 17.18
C PRO A 812 -19.73 29.19 18.24
N ILE A 813 -20.45 30.22 17.80
CA ILE A 813 -21.28 31.09 18.65
C ILE A 813 -22.71 31.19 18.10
N ASP A 814 -23.63 31.77 18.88
CA ASP A 814 -25.00 32.01 18.40
C ASP A 814 -24.99 32.89 17.13
N ASN A 815 -25.85 32.53 16.17
CA ASN A 815 -25.98 33.17 14.85
C ASN A 815 -24.74 33.04 13.94
N GLN A 816 -23.82 32.12 14.23
CA GLN A 816 -22.66 31.85 13.39
C GLN A 816 -23.05 31.13 12.09
N LEU A 817 -22.41 31.49 10.98
CA LEU A 817 -22.71 30.91 9.66
C LEU A 817 -22.20 29.47 9.50
N MET A 818 -22.93 28.69 8.69
CA MET A 818 -22.55 27.35 8.26
C MET A 818 -21.89 27.37 6.87
N VAL A 819 -20.88 26.52 6.68
CA VAL A 819 -20.11 26.36 5.46
C VAL A 819 -19.82 24.89 5.14
N GLY A 820 -19.47 24.61 3.89
CA GLY A 820 -18.83 23.37 3.47
C GLY A 820 -17.31 23.44 3.66
N THR A 821 -16.68 22.34 4.09
CA THR A 821 -15.21 22.25 4.18
C THR A 821 -14.66 20.84 4.06
N HIS A 822 -13.44 20.70 3.54
CA HIS A 822 -12.58 19.52 3.61
C HIS A 822 -11.48 19.67 4.67
N SER A 823 -11.44 20.80 5.38
CA SER A 823 -10.44 21.17 6.39
C SER A 823 -11.09 21.35 7.78
N PRO A 824 -11.63 20.29 8.41
CA PRO A 824 -12.31 20.41 9.69
C PRO A 824 -11.35 20.82 10.82
N ALA A 825 -11.88 21.45 11.87
CA ALA A 825 -11.14 21.65 13.11
C ALA A 825 -10.73 20.29 13.71
N ASN A 826 -9.63 20.25 14.47
CA ASN A 826 -9.16 19.02 15.10
C ASN A 826 -10.29 18.34 15.92
N MET A 827 -10.35 17.01 15.88
CA MET A 827 -11.43 16.18 16.43
C MET A 827 -12.84 16.51 15.88
N GLY A 828 -12.96 17.26 14.78
CA GLY A 828 -14.25 17.63 14.19
C GLY A 828 -15.08 18.59 15.03
N LEU A 829 -14.44 19.40 15.88
CA LEU A 829 -15.10 20.24 16.91
C LEU A 829 -16.29 21.08 16.40
N THR A 830 -16.23 21.55 15.15
CA THR A 830 -17.27 22.40 14.54
C THR A 830 -18.03 21.73 13.40
N SER A 831 -17.80 20.44 13.14
CA SER A 831 -18.40 19.69 12.02
C SER A 831 -19.05 18.37 12.44
N ARG A 832 -19.02 18.04 13.74
CA ARG A 832 -19.64 16.85 14.32
C ARG A 832 -20.87 17.20 15.13
N TRP A 833 -21.88 16.34 15.03
CA TRP A 833 -23.21 16.61 15.53
C TRP A 833 -23.72 15.51 16.44
N ALA A 834 -24.10 15.88 17.66
CA ALA A 834 -24.96 15.07 18.50
C ALA A 834 -26.39 15.16 17.96
N VAL A 835 -27.07 14.01 17.90
CA VAL A 835 -28.38 13.90 17.23
C VAL A 835 -29.46 13.52 18.23
N SER A 836 -30.59 14.22 18.18
CA SER A 836 -31.81 13.90 18.94
C SER A 836 -33.04 13.90 18.04
N LYS A 837 -34.06 13.12 18.41
CA LYS A 837 -35.32 13.01 17.67
C LYS A 837 -36.49 13.47 18.53
N ASN A 838 -37.34 14.33 18.00
CA ASN A 838 -38.55 14.80 18.70
C ASN A 838 -39.72 13.80 18.53
N ALA A 839 -40.87 14.10 19.13
CA ALA A 839 -42.06 13.25 19.07
C ALA A 839 -42.67 13.13 17.65
N ASP A 840 -42.49 14.15 16.82
CA ASP A 840 -42.95 14.18 15.42
C ASP A 840 -42.01 13.41 14.48
N GLY A 841 -40.86 13.00 15.00
CA GLY A 841 -39.85 12.23 14.30
C GLY A 841 -38.80 13.07 13.56
N ASP A 842 -38.83 14.39 13.74
CA ASP A 842 -37.80 15.29 13.23
C ASP A 842 -36.53 15.22 14.07
N ILE A 843 -35.44 15.63 13.44
CA ILE A 843 -34.08 15.51 13.93
C ILE A 843 -33.50 16.89 14.27
N SER A 844 -32.81 16.98 15.40
CA SER A 844 -31.99 18.14 15.74
C SER A 844 -30.52 17.75 15.74
N PHE A 845 -29.68 18.61 15.15
CA PHE A 845 -28.24 18.46 15.10
C PHE A 845 -27.60 19.51 16.02
N ARG A 846 -26.88 19.05 17.05
CA ARG A 846 -26.24 19.90 18.06
C ARG A 846 -24.73 19.77 17.98
N LEU A 847 -24.00 20.89 18.02
CA LEU A 847 -22.54 20.85 18.14
C LEU A 847 -22.09 20.35 19.53
N ALA A 848 -20.83 19.92 19.59
CA ALA A 848 -20.13 19.68 20.85
C ALA A 848 -20.26 20.90 21.77
N SER A 849 -20.68 20.69 23.01
CA SER A 849 -20.91 21.77 23.96
C SER A 849 -19.67 22.00 24.83
N ALA A 850 -19.19 23.25 24.88
CA ALA A 850 -18.25 23.63 25.93
C ALA A 850 -18.98 23.62 27.30
N PRO A 851 -18.30 23.26 28.42
CA PRO A 851 -18.94 23.08 29.73
C PRO A 851 -19.73 24.30 30.26
N GLU A 852 -19.42 25.51 29.78
CA GLU A 852 -20.03 26.77 30.22
C GLU A 852 -20.86 27.47 29.12
N GLN A 853 -21.04 26.84 27.94
CA GLN A 853 -21.74 27.45 26.81
C GLN A 853 -23.14 26.87 26.60
N VAL A 854 -24.02 27.70 26.04
CA VAL A 854 -25.36 27.29 25.61
C VAL A 854 -25.25 26.31 24.45
N HIS A 855 -26.07 25.26 24.45
CA HIS A 855 -26.16 24.31 23.34
C HIS A 855 -26.48 25.04 22.02
N LEU A 856 -25.67 24.80 21.00
CA LEU A 856 -25.81 25.36 19.66
C LEU A 856 -26.28 24.30 18.66
N PHE A 857 -27.34 24.61 17.92
CA PHE A 857 -28.00 23.72 16.98
C PHE A 857 -27.95 24.26 15.56
N LEU A 858 -27.90 23.35 14.58
CA LEU A 858 -28.07 23.67 13.16
C LEU A 858 -29.48 24.24 12.93
N SER A 859 -29.58 25.44 12.36
CA SER A 859 -30.84 26.15 12.15
C SER A 859 -30.81 26.97 10.86
N VAL A 860 -31.98 27.35 10.35
CA VAL A 860 -32.08 28.46 9.40
C VAL A 860 -32.10 29.80 10.16
N ALA A 861 -31.58 30.86 9.54
CA ALA A 861 -31.78 32.22 10.03
C ALA A 861 -33.26 32.63 9.86
N ALA A 862 -33.76 33.55 10.70
CA ALA A 862 -35.15 33.99 10.64
C ALA A 862 -35.55 34.43 9.21
N LEU A 863 -36.67 33.92 8.70
CA LEU A 863 -37.29 34.29 7.42
C LEU A 863 -37.65 35.78 7.45
N LYS A 864 -36.74 36.67 7.03
CA LYS A 864 -36.93 38.11 7.20
C LYS A 864 -37.60 38.82 6.03
N GLU A 865 -37.73 38.22 4.83
CA GLU A 865 -38.29 38.95 3.69
C GLU A 865 -39.17 38.09 2.78
N GLN A 866 -40.32 38.61 2.40
CA GLN A 866 -41.12 38.09 1.28
C GLN A 866 -40.30 38.26 0.00
N GLY A 867 -39.90 37.15 -0.63
CA GLY A 867 -39.22 37.13 -1.93
C GLY A 867 -37.76 36.67 -1.93
N ALA A 868 -37.17 36.33 -0.78
CA ALA A 868 -35.83 35.74 -0.73
C ALA A 868 -35.87 34.26 -1.16
N LEU A 869 -35.06 33.90 -2.16
CA LEU A 869 -34.96 32.54 -2.72
C LEU A 869 -34.08 31.59 -1.88
N GLU A 870 -33.22 32.17 -1.04
CA GLU A 870 -32.29 31.46 -0.16
C GLU A 870 -32.37 32.03 1.26
N VAL A 871 -32.23 31.16 2.26
CA VAL A 871 -32.15 31.53 3.67
C VAL A 871 -30.78 31.10 4.22
N PRO A 872 -30.00 31.98 4.88
CA PRO A 872 -28.74 31.56 5.50
C PRO A 872 -28.95 30.47 6.54
N VAL A 873 -28.05 29.48 6.58
CA VAL A 873 -28.02 28.46 7.64
C VAL A 873 -27.00 28.88 8.69
N VAL A 874 -27.40 28.80 9.96
CA VAL A 874 -26.65 29.32 11.10
C VAL A 874 -26.70 28.36 12.29
N LEU A 875 -25.82 28.55 13.26
CA LEU A 875 -25.96 28.01 14.61
C LEU A 875 -26.95 28.85 15.42
N ARG A 876 -27.80 28.20 16.21
CA ARG A 876 -28.70 28.86 17.17
C ARG A 876 -28.68 28.22 18.54
N SER A 877 -28.68 29.09 19.55
CA SER A 877 -28.87 28.74 20.95
C SER A 877 -30.34 28.46 21.26
N ALA A 878 -30.63 27.40 22.01
CA ALA A 878 -32.00 27.02 22.41
C ALA A 878 -32.54 27.82 23.61
N ASN A 879 -32.20 29.11 23.74
CA ASN A 879 -32.59 29.97 24.86
C ASN A 879 -34.11 30.27 24.88
N GLY A 880 -34.92 29.31 25.34
CA GLY A 880 -36.37 29.46 25.53
C GLY A 880 -37.22 29.43 24.25
N VAL A 881 -36.66 29.00 23.12
CA VAL A 881 -37.33 28.80 21.82
C VAL A 881 -37.41 27.29 21.52
N GLU A 882 -38.41 26.88 20.74
CA GLU A 882 -38.51 25.52 20.20
C GLU A 882 -37.19 25.12 19.49
N GLN A 883 -36.69 23.91 19.77
CA GLN A 883 -35.43 23.43 19.20
C GLN A 883 -35.54 23.34 17.67
N PRO A 884 -34.56 23.85 16.90
CA PRO A 884 -34.56 23.69 15.46
C PRO A 884 -34.65 22.21 15.06
N SER A 885 -35.58 21.88 14.18
CA SER A 885 -35.88 20.52 13.77
C SER A 885 -35.84 20.36 12.24
N TRP A 886 -35.39 19.19 11.80
CA TRP A 886 -35.16 18.83 10.41
C TRP A 886 -35.79 17.47 10.10
N SER A 887 -36.55 17.39 9.02
CA SER A 887 -37.03 16.13 8.46
C SER A 887 -35.98 15.53 7.53
N LEU A 888 -35.66 14.25 7.73
CA LEU A 888 -34.73 13.49 6.88
C LEU A 888 -35.51 12.60 5.92
N VAL A 889 -35.35 12.84 4.62
CA VAL A 889 -35.97 12.03 3.56
C VAL A 889 -34.88 11.21 2.87
N PRO A 890 -34.94 9.86 2.86
CA PRO A 890 -33.98 9.03 2.12
C PRO A 890 -33.95 9.43 0.64
N ALA A 891 -32.74 9.55 0.06
CA ALA A 891 -32.53 10.13 -1.27
C ALA A 891 -31.94 9.15 -2.30
#